data_AF-Q0V3Q2-F1
#
_entry.id   AF-Q0V3Q2-F1
#
_cell.length_a   1.000
_cell.length_b   1.000
_cell.length_c   1.000
_cell.angle_alpha   90.00
_cell.angle_beta   90.00
_cell.angle_gamma   90.00
#
_symmetry.space_group_name_H-M   'P 1'
#
loop_
_entity.id
_entity.type
_entity.pdbx_description
1 polymer ?
#
loop_
_entity_poly.entity_id
_entity_poly.type
_entity_poly.pdbx_seq_one_letter_code
_entity_poly.pdbx_strand_id
1 'polypeptide(L)'
;MATTTTTVTERKAPVMMATKGATTPVPDVKTLRDAIPAHCFERSLVRSMGYVVRDLVAVSTLFYSATLLARADLPLYLSAPLWTLYSFVTGCFFTGLWILAHECGHDSFSPYLNVNATMGWILHSMLLVPFFSWKFSHARHHRYHNHMEKDTVFVPNRKPAEKAANPAAPTLVEKIMDHTAADAPIFSIASLAVHQLFGWPAYILINAGAGVNSMVRSNRKETPKYKQSHLDPTSDVFTAGEQPFVALSNVGILITFTVLYQVSKSLGGLNTFLLYGLPYLWMNHWIVAITYLHHTHEDAAHYEADEWTFVKGALSTIDREFGFIGRHIFHGIIEYHVVHHMFPRIPFYHCEEATWAVAPLLGERYIEQRTNFFADLWEAFTTCKYVVPGTGAKAGALVSLGSWGMKMRMRSLAAKVIDVFIQFASMWLRAAVLLVVKRNGPHTKLKPPKQPPNPNDALCNMADGNVEKQPHDATDDAAPSDVEKTSPSLTKEAEAEEEKLEKLRLEYGVCSILSAFMTSLPNTVQSTWPSPTSPSNPYNWPSHRKILIGTIFSFGQLIPIMSASMIAPSLGDIARDLRISASTAQITLSSYFLGMAFAPLVIAALSEMYGRKRVWVACNAWYVVWNALCPVGRSAGLMIVGRVMTGAGACVGVTLNGPVMADMYGKRDRGKSLAIVTLLPYLGPALGPLIGGLVTQYIHWSWVFWIMSIIDAAVLLLGLVIIRETYTPVLLRRKAAHEGTPVPPKKSHIRTSLLRPLHILVNRPVIWPISLVSTLAFGVYCLMLSSYATLWIDKYHQTELISSLHYISVALGTTIAGQIGARVMDRVYHKLSSRNGSKGIPEYRIPYLAPGILLIPIGLVWYGWSAERKLAWIMVDIGTVIFTLASFIASQGILAYQLDEFAQFSASANAASRVVSYVLAFAFPIFAPAMYGKLGYGWGNSVLALVVIALGLPVCWVLWYWGATLRSLGRASGAEVSS
;
A
#
# COMPACT_ATOMS: atom_id res chain seq x y z
N MET A 1 43.03 51.47 -3.50
CA MET A 1 42.04 52.36 -2.85
C MET A 1 40.65 51.78 -3.06
N ALA A 2 39.74 51.99 -2.10
CA ALA A 2 38.31 51.67 -2.07
C ALA A 2 37.88 50.30 -1.51
N THR A 3 38.31 50.06 -0.28
CA THR A 3 37.46 49.85 0.92
C THR A 3 36.16 49.03 0.77
N THR A 4 36.27 47.77 1.19
CA THR A 4 35.19 46.90 1.67
C THR A 4 34.30 47.66 2.64
N THR A 5 33.00 47.75 2.37
CA THR A 5 32.01 48.26 3.32
C THR A 5 31.02 47.15 3.64
N THR A 6 31.06 46.77 4.91
CA THR A 6 30.29 45.76 5.63
C THR A 6 28.78 46.06 5.55
N THR A 7 27.96 45.02 5.32
CA THR A 7 26.59 45.01 5.82
C THR A 7 26.56 44.05 6.99
N VAL A 8 26.31 44.63 8.16
CA VAL A 8 26.25 43.99 9.47
C VAL A 8 25.17 42.91 9.45
N THR A 9 25.59 41.64 9.59
CA THR A 9 24.72 40.55 10.01
C THR A 9 24.57 40.61 11.53
N GLU A 10 23.50 41.26 12.00
CA GLU A 10 23.08 41.07 13.39
C GLU A 10 21.56 41.25 13.54
N ARG A 11 20.85 40.13 13.50
CA ARG A 11 19.90 39.74 14.55
C ARG A 11 19.65 38.24 14.46
N LYS A 12 20.56 37.49 15.09
CA LYS A 12 20.14 36.31 15.84
C LYS A 12 19.32 36.84 17.00
N ALA A 13 18.00 36.75 16.93
CA ALA A 13 17.21 36.69 18.16
C ALA A 13 17.46 35.31 18.80
N PRO A 14 17.64 35.23 20.12
CA PRO A 14 18.08 34.01 20.79
C PRO A 14 17.01 32.93 20.71
N VAL A 15 17.46 31.68 20.61
CA VAL A 15 16.68 30.52 21.01
C VAL A 15 16.40 30.66 22.51
N MET A 16 15.23 31.18 22.87
CA MET A 16 14.73 31.06 24.23
C MET A 16 13.99 29.72 24.36
N MET A 17 14.72 28.71 24.82
CA MET A 17 14.11 27.70 25.68
C MET A 17 14.39 28.10 27.12
N ALA A 18 13.38 28.62 27.85
CA ALA A 18 13.33 28.57 29.32
C ALA A 18 11.97 28.99 29.89
N THR A 19 11.31 28.02 30.54
CA THR A 19 10.59 28.07 31.83
C THR A 19 9.41 29.01 32.10
N LYS A 20 8.23 28.35 32.21
CA LYS A 20 7.14 28.49 33.20
C LYS A 20 6.98 29.85 33.94
N GLY A 21 5.86 30.51 33.61
CA GLY A 21 4.92 31.10 34.57
C GLY A 21 4.75 32.62 34.47
N ALA A 22 3.65 33.09 33.87
CA ALA A 22 3.22 34.48 34.04
C ALA A 22 1.69 34.66 33.98
N THR A 23 1.20 35.40 34.96
CA THR A 23 -0.19 35.73 35.33
C THR A 23 -0.67 37.07 34.76
N THR A 24 -0.23 37.48 33.57
CA THR A 24 -0.71 38.72 32.92
C THR A 24 -2.04 38.48 32.19
N PRO A 25 -3.01 39.41 32.21
CA PRO A 25 -4.23 39.30 31.40
C PRO A 25 -3.92 39.18 29.91
N VAL A 26 -4.77 38.50 29.14
CA VAL A 26 -4.69 38.48 27.67
C VAL A 26 -5.10 39.88 27.16
N PRO A 27 -4.29 40.57 26.33
CA PRO A 27 -4.67 41.87 25.79
C PRO A 27 -5.99 41.78 25.01
N ASP A 28 -6.84 42.79 25.12
CA ASP A 28 -8.09 42.82 24.35
C ASP A 28 -7.83 43.11 22.86
N VAL A 29 -8.80 42.79 22.00
CA VAL A 29 -8.70 42.98 20.53
C VAL A 29 -8.39 44.44 20.18
N LYS A 30 -8.91 45.39 20.96
CA LYS A 30 -8.74 46.82 20.70
C LYS A 30 -7.29 47.24 20.90
N THR A 31 -6.68 46.83 22.01
CA THR A 31 -5.27 47.09 22.33
C THR A 31 -4.36 46.56 21.23
N LEU A 32 -4.64 45.35 20.74
CA LEU A 32 -3.84 44.72 19.66
C LEU A 32 -4.06 45.42 18.32
N ARG A 33 -5.28 45.91 18.04
CA ARG A 33 -5.59 46.67 16.82
C ARG A 33 -4.91 48.04 16.82
N ASP A 34 -4.92 48.74 17.95
CA ASP A 34 -4.37 50.10 18.08
C ASP A 34 -2.84 50.11 17.94
N ALA A 35 -2.19 48.96 18.13
CA ALA A 35 -0.76 48.77 17.89
C ALA A 35 -0.39 48.63 16.41
N ILE A 36 -1.33 48.21 15.55
CA ILE A 36 -1.10 47.99 14.12
C ILE A 36 -1.16 49.35 13.39
N PRO A 37 -0.17 49.68 12.54
CA PRO A 37 -0.22 50.90 11.74
C PRO A 37 -1.50 51.00 10.89
N ALA A 38 -2.10 52.18 10.84
CA ALA A 38 -3.40 52.38 10.19
C ALA A 38 -3.39 52.00 8.70
N HIS A 39 -2.27 52.23 7.99
CA HIS A 39 -2.14 51.89 6.58
C HIS A 39 -2.14 50.39 6.33
N CYS A 40 -1.83 49.55 7.32
CA CYS A 40 -1.93 48.09 7.17
C CYS A 40 -3.37 47.63 6.89
N PHE A 41 -4.39 48.43 7.22
CA PHE A 41 -5.79 48.14 6.92
C PHE A 41 -6.25 48.65 5.54
N GLU A 42 -5.39 49.36 4.81
CA GLU A 42 -5.69 49.88 3.48
C GLU A 42 -5.58 48.77 2.43
N ARG A 43 -6.65 48.59 1.65
CA ARG A 43 -6.75 47.54 0.64
C ARG A 43 -6.62 48.16 -0.75
N SER A 44 -5.64 47.72 -1.52
CA SER A 44 -5.39 48.19 -2.89
C SER A 44 -5.80 47.14 -3.92
N LEU A 45 -6.84 47.46 -4.69
CA LEU A 45 -7.29 46.61 -5.81
C LEU A 45 -6.17 46.38 -6.83
N VAL A 46 -5.44 47.44 -7.19
CA VAL A 46 -4.38 47.39 -8.20
C VAL A 46 -3.26 46.46 -7.75
N ARG A 47 -2.85 46.56 -6.48
CA ARG A 47 -1.80 45.71 -5.92
C ARG A 47 -2.23 44.24 -5.91
N SER A 48 -3.41 43.94 -5.38
CA SER A 48 -3.92 42.57 -5.28
C SER A 48 -4.14 41.93 -6.66
N MET A 49 -4.71 42.68 -7.62
CA MET A 49 -4.84 42.22 -9.01
C MET A 49 -3.49 42.03 -9.70
N GLY A 50 -2.47 42.83 -9.35
CA GLY A 50 -1.10 42.63 -9.83
C GLY A 50 -0.56 41.24 -9.47
N TYR A 51 -0.82 40.74 -8.26
CA TYR A 51 -0.46 39.37 -7.86
C TYR A 51 -1.28 38.30 -8.60
N VAL A 52 -2.57 38.54 -8.85
CA VAL A 52 -3.39 37.63 -9.66
C VAL A 52 -2.84 37.51 -11.07
N VAL A 53 -2.53 38.64 -11.72
CA VAL A 53 -1.95 38.68 -13.07
C VAL A 53 -0.59 37.98 -13.08
N ARG A 54 0.28 38.28 -12.12
CA ARG A 54 1.59 37.62 -11.97
C ARG A 54 1.46 36.09 -11.92
N ASP A 55 0.58 35.59 -11.07
CA ASP A 55 0.40 34.15 -10.87
C ASP A 55 -0.24 33.50 -12.09
N LEU A 56 -1.22 34.15 -12.73
CA LEU A 56 -1.83 33.66 -13.98
C LEU A 56 -0.84 33.65 -15.14
N VAL A 57 0.06 34.64 -15.24
CA VAL A 57 1.14 34.64 -16.24
C VAL A 57 2.09 33.48 -15.98
N ALA A 58 2.52 33.26 -14.73
CA ALA A 58 3.39 32.14 -14.38
C ALA A 58 2.74 30.80 -14.71
N VAL A 59 1.48 30.60 -14.33
CA VAL A 59 0.68 29.41 -14.69
C VAL A 59 0.59 29.27 -16.20
N SER A 60 0.26 30.32 -16.94
CA SER A 60 0.11 30.28 -18.40
C SER A 60 1.42 29.93 -19.11
N THR A 61 2.55 30.48 -18.65
CA THR A 61 3.89 30.13 -19.14
C THR A 61 4.24 28.67 -18.84
N LEU A 62 3.94 28.19 -17.64
CA LEU A 62 4.15 26.79 -17.27
C LEU A 62 3.27 25.86 -18.12
N PHE A 63 1.99 26.16 -18.28
CA PHE A 63 1.08 25.40 -19.15
C PHE A 63 1.59 25.36 -20.58
N TYR A 64 2.01 26.50 -21.14
CA TYR A 64 2.61 26.55 -22.47
C TYR A 64 3.85 25.67 -22.55
N SER A 65 4.77 25.76 -21.57
CA SER A 65 5.96 24.90 -21.50
C SER A 65 5.60 23.41 -21.43
N ALA A 66 4.52 23.05 -20.73
CA ALA A 66 4.03 21.68 -20.66
C ALA A 66 3.42 21.20 -21.98
N THR A 67 2.81 22.10 -22.78
CA THR A 67 2.40 21.74 -24.15
C THR A 67 3.61 21.48 -25.05
N LEU A 68 4.72 22.21 -24.86
CA LEU A 68 5.97 21.93 -25.56
C LEU A 68 6.58 20.61 -25.08
N LEU A 69 6.57 20.36 -23.76
CA LEU A 69 7.03 19.10 -23.16
C LEU A 69 6.21 17.89 -23.66
N ALA A 70 4.89 18.04 -23.81
CA ALA A 70 4.01 17.00 -24.34
C ALA A 70 4.29 16.69 -25.82
N ARG A 71 4.80 17.66 -26.58
CA ARG A 71 5.17 17.52 -28.00
C ARG A 71 6.61 17.06 -28.19
N ALA A 72 7.49 17.36 -27.24
CA ALA A 72 8.85 16.88 -27.22
C ALA A 72 8.78 15.39 -26.89
N ASP A 73 8.97 14.53 -27.90
CA ASP A 73 9.00 13.07 -27.78
C ASP A 73 10.22 12.61 -26.95
N LEU A 74 10.21 12.93 -25.66
CA LEU A 74 11.29 12.72 -24.73
C LEU A 74 11.18 11.32 -24.11
N PRO A 75 12.31 10.63 -23.90
CA PRO A 75 12.31 9.34 -23.24
C PRO A 75 11.85 9.47 -21.78
N LEU A 76 11.21 8.41 -21.25
CA LEU A 76 10.53 8.42 -19.94
C LEU A 76 11.39 8.91 -18.77
N TYR A 77 12.68 8.61 -18.76
CA TYR A 77 13.59 9.02 -17.68
C TYR A 77 13.89 10.53 -17.69
N LEU A 78 13.62 11.25 -18.78
CA LEU A 78 13.65 12.70 -18.85
C LEU A 78 12.24 13.29 -18.72
N SER A 79 11.26 12.70 -19.39
CA SER A 79 9.89 13.22 -19.36
C SER A 79 9.25 13.08 -17.97
N ALA A 80 9.44 11.98 -17.25
CA ALA A 80 8.83 11.78 -15.93
C ALA A 80 9.33 12.79 -14.87
N PRO A 81 10.64 13.06 -14.72
CA PRO A 81 11.11 14.14 -13.84
C PRO A 81 10.61 15.53 -14.27
N LEU A 82 10.57 15.83 -15.58
CA LEU A 82 10.09 17.12 -16.07
C LEU A 82 8.59 17.33 -15.83
N TRP A 83 7.77 16.29 -16.04
CA TRP A 83 6.34 16.31 -15.71
C TRP A 83 6.12 16.44 -14.19
N THR A 84 6.95 15.78 -13.39
CA THR A 84 6.92 15.91 -11.93
C THR A 84 7.23 17.34 -11.50
N LEU A 85 8.32 17.92 -12.02
CA LEU A 85 8.72 19.30 -11.74
C LEU A 85 7.65 20.31 -12.18
N TYR A 86 7.14 20.19 -13.42
CA TYR A 86 6.04 21.00 -13.92
C TYR A 86 4.84 20.93 -12.97
N SER A 87 4.43 19.71 -12.60
CA SER A 87 3.23 19.51 -11.78
C SER A 87 3.38 20.11 -10.38
N PHE A 88 4.57 19.98 -9.78
CA PHE A 88 4.88 20.53 -8.48
C PHE A 88 4.87 22.07 -8.51
N VAL A 89 5.60 22.68 -9.45
CA VAL A 89 5.71 24.15 -9.56
C VAL A 89 4.35 24.77 -9.91
N THR A 90 3.61 24.18 -10.84
CA THR A 90 2.26 24.63 -11.19
C THR A 90 1.30 24.47 -10.00
N GLY A 91 1.41 23.37 -9.24
CA GLY A 91 0.66 23.18 -8.00
C GLY A 91 0.96 24.24 -6.93
N CYS A 92 2.19 24.75 -6.87
CA CYS A 92 2.53 25.86 -5.99
C CYS A 92 1.82 27.15 -6.42
N PHE A 93 1.84 27.51 -7.70
CA PHE A 93 1.11 28.68 -8.19
C PHE A 93 -0.42 28.53 -8.10
N PHE A 94 -0.96 27.32 -8.26
CA PHE A 94 -2.38 27.04 -7.97
C PHE A 94 -2.70 27.31 -6.51
N THR A 95 -1.80 26.98 -5.59
CA THR A 95 -1.95 27.31 -4.16
C THR A 95 -1.88 28.82 -3.95
N GLY A 96 -0.98 29.53 -4.62
CA GLY A 96 -0.93 31.00 -4.61
C GLY A 96 -2.25 31.66 -5.06
N LEU A 97 -2.81 31.20 -6.18
CA LEU A 97 -4.13 31.65 -6.67
C LEU A 97 -5.25 31.31 -5.69
N TRP A 98 -5.20 30.13 -5.05
CA TRP A 98 -6.14 29.75 -4.01
C TRP A 98 -6.10 30.73 -2.83
N ILE A 99 -4.89 31.15 -2.42
CA ILE A 99 -4.68 32.11 -1.33
C ILE A 99 -5.22 33.50 -1.70
N LEU A 100 -4.99 33.98 -2.94
CA LEU A 100 -5.55 35.25 -3.39
C LEU A 100 -7.09 35.24 -3.43
N ALA A 101 -7.69 34.11 -3.77
CA ALA A 101 -9.13 33.91 -3.68
C ALA A 101 -9.62 33.79 -2.22
N HIS A 102 -8.79 33.25 -1.33
CA HIS A 102 -9.04 33.26 0.11
C HIS A 102 -9.07 34.69 0.68
N GLU A 103 -8.15 35.57 0.25
CA GLU A 103 -8.18 37.01 0.59
C GLU A 103 -9.47 37.70 0.13
N CYS A 104 -10.02 37.27 -1.01
CA CYS A 104 -11.34 37.72 -1.46
C CYS A 104 -12.46 37.24 -0.52
N GLY A 105 -12.30 36.05 0.07
CA GLY A 105 -13.19 35.51 1.10
C GLY A 105 -13.26 36.37 2.36
N HIS A 106 -12.13 36.94 2.78
CA HIS A 106 -12.04 37.82 3.95
C HIS A 106 -12.38 39.28 3.67
N ASP A 107 -12.65 39.62 2.41
CA ASP A 107 -12.79 40.98 1.93
C ASP A 107 -11.52 41.84 2.15
N SER A 108 -10.34 41.21 2.27
CA SER A 108 -9.03 41.87 2.38
C SER A 108 -8.44 42.23 1.01
N PHE A 109 -8.87 41.53 -0.05
CA PHE A 109 -8.32 41.70 -1.40
C PHE A 109 -8.49 43.13 -1.97
N SER A 110 -9.66 43.74 -1.79
CA SER A 110 -9.97 45.10 -2.28
C SER A 110 -11.03 45.78 -1.42
N PRO A 111 -11.20 47.12 -1.52
CA PRO A 111 -12.25 47.82 -0.80
C PRO A 111 -13.64 47.58 -1.41
N TYR A 112 -13.73 47.00 -2.61
CA TYR A 112 -14.98 46.77 -3.33
C TYR A 112 -15.47 45.32 -3.15
N LEU A 113 -16.50 45.14 -2.32
CA LEU A 113 -17.01 43.81 -1.95
C LEU A 113 -17.47 42.97 -3.15
N ASN A 114 -18.09 43.61 -4.15
CA ASN A 114 -18.52 42.92 -5.37
C ASN A 114 -17.33 42.39 -6.18
N VAL A 115 -16.21 43.12 -6.20
CA VAL A 115 -14.98 42.68 -6.87
C VAL A 115 -14.39 41.49 -6.14
N ASN A 116 -14.34 41.53 -4.80
CA ASN A 116 -13.89 40.41 -3.99
C ASN A 116 -14.75 39.16 -4.24
N ALA A 117 -16.08 39.29 -4.18
CA ALA A 117 -16.99 38.18 -4.43
C ALA A 117 -16.83 37.59 -5.83
N THR A 118 -16.69 38.44 -6.85
CA THR A 118 -16.54 38.01 -8.25
C THR A 118 -15.20 37.34 -8.48
N MET A 119 -14.09 37.96 -8.04
CA MET A 119 -12.77 37.40 -8.27
C MET A 119 -12.51 36.14 -7.44
N GLY A 120 -12.96 36.11 -6.19
CA GLY A 120 -12.91 34.91 -5.38
C GLY A 120 -13.68 33.77 -6.04
N TRP A 121 -14.90 34.02 -6.54
CA TRP A 121 -15.68 33.02 -7.27
C TRP A 121 -14.96 32.51 -8.52
N ILE A 122 -14.37 33.38 -9.34
CA ILE A 122 -13.62 32.99 -10.55
C ILE A 122 -12.39 32.14 -10.18
N LEU A 123 -11.55 32.62 -9.26
CA LEU A 123 -10.27 32.00 -8.91
C LEU A 123 -10.43 30.67 -8.15
N HIS A 124 -11.41 30.56 -7.24
CA HIS A 124 -11.68 29.27 -6.60
C HIS A 124 -12.41 28.31 -7.54
N SER A 125 -13.31 28.79 -8.41
CA SER A 125 -13.99 27.91 -9.38
C SER A 125 -13.02 27.28 -10.38
N MET A 126 -12.05 28.04 -10.91
CA MET A 126 -11.01 27.48 -11.80
C MET A 126 -10.14 26.40 -11.12
N LEU A 127 -10.15 26.37 -9.79
CA LEU A 127 -9.44 25.43 -8.93
C LEU A 127 -10.37 24.38 -8.32
N LEU A 128 -11.61 24.22 -8.82
CA LEU A 128 -12.62 23.28 -8.30
C LEU A 128 -12.94 23.46 -6.80
N VAL A 129 -12.83 24.69 -6.30
CA VAL A 129 -13.17 25.06 -4.93
C VAL A 129 -14.51 25.82 -4.91
N PRO A 130 -15.49 25.41 -4.09
CA PRO A 130 -16.79 26.07 -4.05
C PRO A 130 -16.74 27.36 -3.21
N PHE A 131 -16.33 28.46 -3.85
CA PHE A 131 -15.97 29.73 -3.20
C PHE A 131 -16.89 30.20 -2.08
N PHE A 132 -18.19 30.39 -2.32
CA PHE A 132 -19.09 30.95 -1.31
C PHE A 132 -19.35 29.98 -0.17
N SER A 133 -19.54 28.69 -0.51
CA SER A 133 -19.73 27.65 0.52
C SER A 133 -18.52 27.56 1.44
N TRP A 134 -17.31 27.65 0.87
CA TRP A 134 -16.05 27.69 1.61
C TRP A 134 -15.90 29.01 2.39
N LYS A 135 -16.21 30.17 1.78
CA LYS A 135 -16.17 31.49 2.42
C LYS A 135 -17.00 31.52 3.70
N PHE A 136 -18.22 30.96 3.68
CA PHE A 136 -19.10 30.95 4.85
C PHE A 136 -18.62 30.00 5.94
N SER A 137 -18.19 28.78 5.60
CA SER A 137 -17.67 27.85 6.62
C SER A 137 -16.33 28.32 7.19
N HIS A 138 -15.45 28.87 6.35
CA HIS A 138 -14.19 29.44 6.77
C HIS A 138 -14.35 30.69 7.64
N ALA A 139 -15.30 31.58 7.33
CA ALA A 139 -15.62 32.70 8.22
C ALA A 139 -16.09 32.25 9.61
N ARG A 140 -16.76 31.08 9.72
CA ARG A 140 -17.13 30.48 11.01
C ARG A 140 -15.92 29.88 11.73
N HIS A 141 -14.99 29.24 11.02
CA HIS A 141 -13.71 28.81 11.57
C HIS A 141 -12.95 29.97 12.22
N HIS A 142 -12.76 31.09 11.51
CA HIS A 142 -12.13 32.29 12.09
C HIS A 142 -12.85 32.83 13.33
N ARG A 143 -14.19 32.70 13.37
CA ARG A 143 -14.99 33.13 14.52
C ARG A 143 -14.84 32.22 15.73
N TYR A 144 -14.70 30.91 15.52
CA TYR A 144 -14.74 29.89 16.58
C TYR A 144 -13.44 29.09 16.68
N HIS A 145 -12.33 29.63 16.18
CA HIS A 145 -11.05 28.94 16.10
C HIS A 145 -10.66 28.33 17.45
N ASN A 146 -10.24 27.06 17.43
CA ASN A 146 -9.88 26.24 18.59
C ASN A 146 -10.98 26.07 19.65
N HIS A 147 -12.25 26.35 19.32
CA HIS A 147 -13.39 25.92 20.13
C HIS A 147 -13.69 24.44 19.87
N MET A 148 -13.68 23.62 20.93
CA MET A 148 -13.83 22.15 20.85
C MET A 148 -15.14 21.62 20.24
N GLU A 149 -16.12 22.48 19.96
CA GLU A 149 -17.43 22.07 19.45
C GLU A 149 -17.87 22.83 18.21
N LYS A 150 -17.58 24.14 18.14
CA LYS A 150 -18.09 25.04 17.10
C LYS A 150 -17.11 25.29 15.95
N ASP A 151 -15.83 24.99 16.14
CA ASP A 151 -14.86 25.11 15.06
C ASP A 151 -15.18 24.11 13.94
N THR A 152 -14.99 24.54 12.69
CA THR A 152 -15.30 23.77 11.50
C THR A 152 -14.08 23.05 10.92
N VAL A 153 -12.87 23.28 11.45
CA VAL A 153 -11.62 22.75 10.90
C VAL A 153 -10.73 22.17 12.00
N PHE A 154 -10.15 20.99 11.75
CA PHE A 154 -9.19 20.27 12.61
C PHE A 154 -9.49 20.18 14.12
N VAL A 155 -10.77 20.06 14.51
CA VAL A 155 -11.13 19.82 15.92
C VAL A 155 -10.57 18.45 16.36
N PRO A 156 -9.67 18.42 17.35
CA PRO A 156 -9.03 17.19 17.81
C PRO A 156 -9.98 16.37 18.67
N ASN A 157 -9.68 15.08 18.78
CA ASN A 157 -10.41 14.22 19.70
C ASN A 157 -9.97 14.50 21.14
N ARG A 158 -10.91 14.46 22.08
CA ARG A 158 -10.60 14.41 23.51
C ARG A 158 -9.93 13.07 23.83
N LYS A 159 -8.93 13.08 24.72
CA LYS A 159 -8.33 11.83 25.22
C LYS A 159 -9.45 11.00 25.86
N PRO A 160 -9.57 9.69 25.55
CA PRO A 160 -10.68 8.87 26.01
C PRO A 160 -10.59 8.61 27.52
N ALA A 161 -11.00 9.57 28.35
CA ALA A 161 -11.37 9.32 29.74
C ALA A 161 -12.82 8.76 29.86
N GLU A 162 -13.62 8.88 28.80
CA GLU A 162 -15.08 8.63 28.81
C GLU A 162 -15.55 7.31 28.18
N LYS A 163 -14.69 6.51 27.55
CA LYS A 163 -15.10 5.18 27.03
C LYS A 163 -15.31 4.13 28.13
N ALA A 164 -15.14 4.49 29.40
CA ALA A 164 -15.49 3.66 30.56
C ALA A 164 -17.00 3.66 30.89
N ALA A 165 -17.79 4.60 30.34
CA ALA A 165 -19.19 4.79 30.76
C ALA A 165 -20.27 4.34 29.74
N ASN A 166 -19.91 3.90 28.52
CA ASN A 166 -20.90 3.42 27.54
C ASN A 166 -20.36 2.23 26.70
N PRO A 167 -20.92 1.00 26.83
CA PRO A 167 -20.32 -0.23 26.31
C PRO A 167 -20.63 -0.50 24.82
N ALA A 168 -20.55 0.52 23.96
CA ALA A 168 -20.56 0.29 22.52
C ALA A 168 -19.14 -0.04 22.05
N ALA A 169 -18.95 -1.25 21.51
CA ALA A 169 -17.66 -1.74 21.05
C ALA A 169 -17.01 -0.74 20.05
N PRO A 170 -15.77 -0.26 20.30
CA PRO A 170 -15.09 0.66 19.40
C PRO A 170 -14.96 0.08 17.99
N THR A 171 -15.12 0.91 16.97
CA THR A 171 -15.00 0.44 15.58
C THR A 171 -13.56 -0.01 15.29
N LEU A 172 -13.38 -0.94 14.34
CA LEU A 172 -12.06 -1.44 13.95
C LEU A 172 -11.16 -0.35 13.33
N VAL A 173 -11.70 0.81 12.92
CA VAL A 173 -10.89 1.98 12.53
C VAL A 173 -10.34 2.68 13.77
N GLU A 174 -11.19 2.90 14.79
CA GLU A 174 -10.78 3.50 16.07
C GLU A 174 -9.77 2.64 16.82
N LYS A 175 -9.94 1.30 16.84
CA LYS A 175 -8.96 0.40 17.48
C LYS A 175 -7.58 0.39 16.81
N ILE A 176 -7.52 0.65 15.49
CA ILE A 176 -6.24 0.77 14.76
C ILE A 176 -5.61 2.14 15.02
N MET A 177 -6.43 3.19 15.15
CA MET A 177 -5.95 4.55 15.33
C MET A 177 -5.50 4.88 16.77
N ASP A 178 -6.15 4.31 17.80
CA ASP A 178 -6.02 4.85 19.17
C ASP A 178 -4.79 4.41 19.95
N HIS A 179 -4.23 3.20 19.79
CA HIS A 179 -3.20 2.75 20.75
C HIS A 179 -2.02 1.93 20.23
N THR A 180 -1.93 1.58 18.93
CA THR A 180 -0.86 0.65 18.51
C THR A 180 -0.36 0.76 17.07
N ALA A 181 -1.11 1.35 16.13
CA ALA A 181 -0.62 1.56 14.75
C ALA A 181 0.01 2.94 14.54
N ALA A 182 -0.18 3.88 15.48
CA ALA A 182 0.37 5.24 15.39
C ALA A 182 1.91 5.28 15.42
N ASP A 183 2.56 4.22 15.95
CA ASP A 183 4.02 4.14 16.10
C ASP A 183 4.74 3.42 14.95
N ALA A 184 4.01 2.85 13.98
CA ALA A 184 4.61 2.22 12.80
C ALA A 184 4.85 3.27 11.70
N PRO A 185 6.10 3.59 11.31
CA PRO A 185 6.40 4.67 10.36
C PRO A 185 5.67 4.51 9.02
N ILE A 186 5.50 3.28 8.54
CA ILE A 186 4.79 3.00 7.28
C ILE A 186 3.28 3.31 7.37
N PHE A 187 2.66 3.08 8.51
CA PHE A 187 1.25 3.40 8.73
C PHE A 187 1.06 4.90 8.85
N SER A 188 1.95 5.59 9.57
CA SER A 188 1.94 7.05 9.68
C SER A 188 2.21 7.72 8.33
N ILE A 189 3.11 7.18 7.49
CA ILE A 189 3.30 7.65 6.11
C ILE A 189 2.05 7.42 5.26
N ALA A 190 1.44 6.23 5.30
CA ALA A 190 0.25 5.93 4.52
C ALA A 190 -0.96 6.77 4.98
N SER A 191 -1.13 6.95 6.29
CA SER A 191 -2.18 7.76 6.89
C SER A 191 -1.98 9.24 6.57
N LEU A 192 -0.75 9.75 6.63
CA LEU A 192 -0.41 11.10 6.19
C LEU A 192 -0.70 11.26 4.70
N ALA A 193 -0.31 10.31 3.85
CA ALA A 193 -0.60 10.36 2.42
C ALA A 193 -2.11 10.39 2.13
N VAL A 194 -2.91 9.57 2.81
CA VAL A 194 -4.38 9.61 2.71
C VAL A 194 -4.92 10.96 3.20
N HIS A 195 -4.44 11.46 4.33
CA HIS A 195 -4.83 12.76 4.88
C HIS A 195 -4.54 13.90 3.88
N GLN A 196 -3.34 13.93 3.31
CA GLN A 196 -2.91 14.97 2.38
C GLN A 196 -3.65 14.91 1.03
N LEU A 197 -3.97 13.71 0.53
CA LEU A 197 -4.66 13.56 -0.76
C LEU A 197 -6.19 13.70 -0.67
N PHE A 198 -6.79 13.24 0.43
CA PHE A 198 -8.24 13.15 0.57
C PHE A 198 -8.84 14.04 1.66
N GLY A 199 -8.02 14.75 2.45
CA GLY A 199 -8.50 15.67 3.49
C GLY A 199 -9.38 16.78 2.94
N TRP A 200 -8.94 17.46 1.88
CA TRP A 200 -9.70 18.51 1.21
C TRP A 200 -11.02 17.99 0.60
N PRO A 201 -11.04 16.92 -0.23
CA PRO A 201 -12.28 16.31 -0.68
C PRO A 201 -13.22 15.88 0.45
N ALA A 202 -12.70 15.33 1.54
CA ALA A 202 -13.50 14.92 2.68
C ALA A 202 -14.12 16.12 3.42
N TYR A 203 -13.39 17.23 3.55
CA TYR A 203 -13.91 18.48 4.09
C TYR A 203 -15.11 19.00 3.26
N ILE A 204 -14.94 19.08 1.93
CA ILE A 204 -16.00 19.56 1.03
C ILE A 204 -17.20 18.61 1.01
N LEU A 205 -16.98 17.29 0.95
CA LEU A 205 -18.08 16.34 0.78
C LEU A 205 -18.86 16.07 2.08
N ILE A 206 -18.21 16.06 3.24
CA ILE A 206 -18.81 15.59 4.50
C ILE A 206 -18.41 16.39 5.74
N ASN A 207 -17.87 17.61 5.56
CA ASN A 207 -17.42 18.49 6.65
C ASN A 207 -16.48 17.75 7.63
N ALA A 208 -15.50 17.02 7.09
CA ALA A 208 -14.50 16.29 7.87
C ALA A 208 -13.64 17.25 8.70
N GLY A 209 -13.30 16.87 9.93
CA GLY A 209 -12.52 17.72 10.85
C GLY A 209 -13.33 18.75 11.66
N ALA A 210 -14.62 18.92 11.38
CA ALA A 210 -15.48 19.87 12.11
C ALA A 210 -16.00 19.31 13.45
N GLY A 211 -16.16 20.21 14.43
CA GLY A 211 -16.72 19.94 15.74
C GLY A 211 -18.20 19.54 15.71
N VAL A 212 -18.71 19.00 16.83
CA VAL A 212 -20.06 18.43 16.92
C VAL A 212 -21.16 19.48 16.70
N ASN A 213 -20.93 20.72 17.18
CA ASN A 213 -21.86 21.85 17.14
C ASN A 213 -21.42 22.93 16.13
N SER A 214 -20.68 22.52 15.10
CA SER A 214 -20.13 23.42 14.06
C SER A 214 -21.14 23.80 12.98
N MET A 215 -22.28 23.12 12.92
CA MET A 215 -23.33 23.34 11.91
C MET A 215 -24.38 24.33 12.42
N VAL A 216 -25.06 24.99 11.49
CA VAL A 216 -25.96 26.11 11.80
C VAL A 216 -27.33 25.64 12.24
N ARG A 217 -27.86 24.57 11.62
CA ARG A 217 -29.25 24.14 11.80
C ARG A 217 -29.42 22.90 12.68
N SER A 218 -28.35 22.18 12.97
CA SER A 218 -28.39 20.89 13.65
C SER A 218 -27.00 20.51 14.19
N ASN A 219 -26.87 19.32 14.82
CA ASN A 219 -25.59 18.79 15.27
C ASN A 219 -25.05 17.72 14.31
N ARG A 220 -23.71 17.58 14.28
CA ARG A 220 -23.00 16.74 13.31
C ARG A 220 -23.19 15.24 13.56
N LYS A 221 -23.56 14.84 14.77
CA LYS A 221 -23.77 13.44 15.17
C LYS A 221 -25.12 12.90 14.67
N GLU A 222 -26.16 13.71 14.70
CA GLU A 222 -27.54 13.35 14.32
C GLU A 222 -27.83 13.57 12.83
N THR A 223 -27.06 14.43 12.17
CA THR A 223 -27.29 14.78 10.77
C THR A 223 -26.66 13.76 9.82
N PRO A 224 -27.39 13.23 8.82
CA PRO A 224 -26.82 12.34 7.82
C PRO A 224 -25.64 12.97 7.06
N LYS A 225 -24.61 12.17 6.72
CA LYS A 225 -23.36 12.68 6.12
C LYS A 225 -23.54 13.47 4.82
N TYR A 226 -24.52 13.12 3.99
CA TYR A 226 -24.80 13.84 2.74
C TYR A 226 -25.38 15.25 2.98
N LYS A 227 -26.02 15.49 4.14
CA LYS A 227 -26.50 16.81 4.60
C LYS A 227 -25.41 17.65 5.28
N GLN A 228 -24.18 17.15 5.31
CA GLN A 228 -22.99 17.86 5.83
C GLN A 228 -22.10 18.35 4.68
N SER A 229 -22.57 18.34 3.43
CA SER A 229 -21.76 18.70 2.26
C SER A 229 -21.71 20.21 2.05
N HIS A 230 -20.54 20.72 1.63
CA HIS A 230 -20.37 22.08 1.13
C HIS A 230 -20.98 22.28 -0.27
N LEU A 231 -21.29 21.18 -0.97
CA LEU A 231 -21.89 21.20 -2.31
C LEU A 231 -23.42 21.10 -2.29
N ASP A 232 -24.04 20.81 -1.15
CA ASP A 232 -25.50 20.79 -1.02
C ASP A 232 -25.99 22.16 -0.52
N PRO A 233 -26.69 22.97 -1.33
CA PRO A 233 -27.26 24.25 -0.89
C PRO A 233 -28.20 24.09 0.31
N THR A 234 -28.81 22.92 0.49
CA THR A 234 -29.73 22.61 1.59
C THR A 234 -29.04 21.95 2.79
N SER A 235 -27.71 21.90 2.81
CA SER A 235 -26.88 21.37 3.89
C SER A 235 -27.03 22.15 5.19
N ASP A 236 -27.05 21.46 6.32
CA ASP A 236 -27.22 22.07 7.65
C ASP A 236 -26.01 22.90 8.11
N VAL A 237 -24.92 22.84 7.33
CA VAL A 237 -23.76 23.72 7.44
C VAL A 237 -24.12 25.18 7.17
N PHE A 238 -25.15 25.46 6.34
CA PHE A 238 -25.48 26.81 5.88
C PHE A 238 -26.85 27.31 6.36
N THR A 239 -26.96 28.63 6.51
CA THR A 239 -28.25 29.31 6.76
C THR A 239 -29.12 29.32 5.48
N ALA A 240 -30.42 29.59 5.63
CA ALA A 240 -31.33 29.75 4.49
C ALA A 240 -30.90 30.89 3.54
N GLY A 241 -30.30 31.96 4.05
CA GLY A 241 -29.80 33.09 3.24
C GLY A 241 -28.51 32.78 2.47
N GLU A 242 -27.73 31.79 2.89
CA GLU A 242 -26.47 31.39 2.25
C GLU A 242 -26.69 30.43 1.06
N GLN A 243 -27.82 29.73 1.00
CA GLN A 243 -28.08 28.66 0.03
C GLN A 243 -27.94 29.09 -1.44
N PRO A 244 -28.46 30.26 -1.88
CA PRO A 244 -28.31 30.69 -3.28
C PRO A 244 -26.85 30.86 -3.70
N PHE A 245 -25.97 31.28 -2.78
CA PHE A 245 -24.55 31.46 -3.05
C PHE A 245 -23.79 30.12 -3.05
N VAL A 246 -24.22 29.15 -2.26
CA VAL A 246 -23.73 27.76 -2.35
C VAL A 246 -24.07 27.19 -3.73
N ALA A 247 -25.30 27.37 -4.20
CA ALA A 247 -25.69 26.97 -5.56
C ALA A 247 -24.85 27.67 -6.64
N LEU A 248 -24.58 28.97 -6.47
CA LEU A 248 -23.70 29.72 -7.37
C LEU A 248 -22.26 29.18 -7.41
N SER A 249 -21.74 28.72 -6.27
CA SER A 249 -20.42 28.06 -6.22
C SER A 249 -20.40 26.76 -7.05
N ASN A 250 -21.47 25.98 -6.98
CA ASN A 250 -21.59 24.75 -7.76
C ASN A 250 -21.63 25.04 -9.26
N VAL A 251 -22.27 26.13 -9.69
CA VAL A 251 -22.24 26.57 -11.09
C VAL A 251 -20.80 26.81 -11.56
N GLY A 252 -19.98 27.46 -10.75
CA GLY A 252 -18.56 27.67 -11.04
C GLY A 252 -17.78 26.36 -11.20
N ILE A 253 -18.01 25.40 -10.30
CA ILE A 253 -17.40 24.05 -10.40
C ILE A 253 -17.86 23.33 -11.68
N LEU A 254 -19.15 23.38 -12.01
CA LEU A 254 -19.70 22.76 -13.22
C LEU A 254 -19.12 23.38 -14.50
N ILE A 255 -18.91 24.69 -14.52
CA ILE A 255 -18.23 25.39 -15.62
C ILE A 255 -16.82 24.83 -15.79
N THR A 256 -16.03 24.76 -14.71
CA THR A 256 -14.66 24.23 -14.76
C THR A 256 -14.63 22.77 -15.19
N PHE A 257 -15.50 21.91 -14.65
CA PHE A 257 -15.61 20.52 -15.11
C PHE A 257 -15.97 20.42 -16.59
N THR A 258 -16.88 21.27 -17.07
CA THR A 258 -17.26 21.32 -18.49
C THR A 258 -16.07 21.73 -19.34
N VAL A 259 -15.32 22.77 -18.95
CA VAL A 259 -14.10 23.20 -19.63
C VAL A 259 -13.07 22.07 -19.68
N LEU A 260 -12.79 21.43 -18.54
CA LEU A 260 -11.85 20.30 -18.48
C LEU A 260 -12.29 19.11 -19.33
N TYR A 261 -13.59 18.81 -19.36
CA TYR A 261 -14.16 17.78 -20.22
C TYR A 261 -13.98 18.13 -21.71
N GLN A 262 -14.24 19.37 -22.11
CA GLN A 262 -14.03 19.84 -23.48
C GLN A 262 -12.55 19.79 -23.87
N VAL A 263 -11.66 20.25 -23.00
CA VAL A 263 -10.20 20.15 -23.20
C VAL A 263 -9.78 18.69 -23.34
N SER A 264 -10.34 17.78 -22.53
CA SER A 264 -10.03 16.34 -22.59
C SER A 264 -10.41 15.68 -23.90
N LYS A 265 -11.44 16.17 -24.59
CA LYS A 265 -11.79 15.69 -25.93
C LYS A 265 -10.75 16.10 -26.98
N SER A 266 -10.08 17.23 -26.78
CA SER A 266 -9.05 17.75 -27.71
C SER A 266 -7.64 17.22 -27.43
N LEU A 267 -7.23 17.17 -26.16
CA LEU A 267 -5.86 16.80 -25.76
C LEU A 267 -5.75 15.35 -25.26
N GLY A 268 -6.88 14.68 -25.02
CA GLY A 268 -6.94 13.38 -24.36
C GLY A 268 -7.02 13.50 -22.82
N GLY A 269 -7.66 12.51 -22.20
CA GLY A 269 -7.87 12.48 -20.75
C GLY A 269 -6.58 12.46 -19.93
N LEU A 270 -5.58 11.67 -20.36
CA LEU A 270 -4.28 11.58 -19.67
C LEU A 270 -3.53 12.91 -19.70
N ASN A 271 -3.46 13.59 -20.86
CA ASN A 271 -2.79 14.88 -20.96
C ASN A 271 -3.52 15.95 -20.16
N THR A 272 -4.86 15.93 -20.16
CA THR A 272 -5.65 16.85 -19.31
C THR A 272 -5.39 16.61 -17.84
N PHE A 273 -5.27 15.34 -17.43
CA PHE A 273 -4.89 14.98 -16.07
C PHE A 273 -3.46 15.43 -15.73
N LEU A 274 -2.48 15.25 -16.62
CA LEU A 274 -1.10 15.71 -16.38
C LEU A 274 -1.00 17.24 -16.34
N LEU A 275 -1.73 17.94 -17.21
CA LEU A 275 -1.69 19.39 -17.34
C LEU A 275 -2.40 20.12 -16.19
N TYR A 276 -3.55 19.61 -15.73
CA TYR A 276 -4.38 20.25 -14.70
C TYR A 276 -4.58 19.37 -13.46
N GLY A 277 -4.96 18.10 -13.66
CA GLY A 277 -5.34 17.19 -12.58
C GLY A 277 -4.21 16.92 -11.57
N LEU A 278 -2.97 16.71 -12.03
CA LEU A 278 -1.82 16.45 -11.17
C LEU A 278 -1.36 17.72 -10.40
N PRO A 279 -1.23 18.91 -11.03
CA PRO A 279 -1.08 20.17 -10.28
C PRO A 279 -2.19 20.43 -9.26
N TYR A 280 -3.44 20.10 -9.59
CA TYR A 280 -4.58 20.22 -8.67
C TYR A 280 -4.40 19.34 -7.42
N LEU A 281 -3.88 18.10 -7.56
CA LEU A 281 -3.57 17.25 -6.42
C LEU A 281 -2.46 17.84 -5.53
N TRP A 282 -1.45 18.50 -6.12
CA TRP A 282 -0.45 19.25 -5.35
C TRP A 282 -1.06 20.41 -4.57
N MET A 283 -1.96 21.19 -5.19
CA MET A 283 -2.65 22.26 -4.48
C MET A 283 -3.50 21.73 -3.32
N ASN A 284 -4.22 20.61 -3.50
CA ASN A 284 -4.95 19.96 -2.40
C ASN A 284 -4.02 19.57 -1.25
N HIS A 285 -2.87 18.97 -1.56
CA HIS A 285 -1.86 18.65 -0.55
C HIS A 285 -1.42 19.91 0.20
N TRP A 286 -1.08 20.99 -0.50
CA TRP A 286 -0.58 22.21 0.13
C TRP A 286 -1.61 22.85 1.04
N ILE A 287 -2.87 22.98 0.61
CA ILE A 287 -3.92 23.57 1.45
C ILE A 287 -4.09 22.74 2.73
N VAL A 288 -4.15 21.41 2.62
CA VAL A 288 -4.28 20.53 3.79
C VAL A 288 -3.05 20.63 4.69
N ALA A 289 -1.84 20.62 4.14
CA ALA A 289 -0.61 20.71 4.93
C ALA A 289 -0.48 22.05 5.66
N ILE A 290 -0.72 23.15 4.96
CA ILE A 290 -0.64 24.52 5.49
C ILE A 290 -1.64 24.69 6.64
N THR A 291 -2.92 24.45 6.37
CA THR A 291 -3.99 24.60 7.37
C THR A 291 -3.80 23.64 8.55
N TYR A 292 -3.41 22.39 8.32
CA TYR A 292 -3.13 21.45 9.41
C TYR A 292 -2.03 21.99 10.34
N LEU A 293 -0.94 22.48 9.75
CA LEU A 293 0.20 23.00 10.48
C LEU A 293 -0.06 24.31 11.21
N HIS A 294 -0.94 25.14 10.65
CA HIS A 294 -1.40 26.39 11.27
C HIS A 294 -2.22 26.19 12.54
N HIS A 295 -2.93 25.06 12.64
CA HIS A 295 -3.85 24.79 13.75
C HIS A 295 -3.41 23.62 14.65
N THR A 296 -2.29 22.97 14.34
CA THR A 296 -1.81 21.80 15.10
C THR A 296 -0.40 22.03 15.64
N HIS A 297 -0.29 22.19 16.96
CA HIS A 297 0.97 22.25 17.70
C HIS A 297 0.75 21.91 19.17
N GLU A 298 1.80 21.44 19.86
CA GLU A 298 1.73 21.07 21.29
C GLU A 298 1.43 22.26 22.21
N ASP A 299 1.83 23.47 21.81
CA ASP A 299 1.56 24.69 22.56
C ASP A 299 0.27 25.43 22.12
N ALA A 300 -0.42 24.95 21.08
CA ALA A 300 -1.70 25.53 20.65
C ALA A 300 -2.86 24.91 21.43
N ALA A 301 -3.45 25.69 22.34
CA ALA A 301 -4.53 25.24 23.22
C ALA A 301 -5.89 25.24 22.53
N HIS A 302 -6.71 24.22 22.83
CA HIS A 302 -8.11 24.13 22.44
C HIS A 302 -9.00 24.33 23.66
N TYR A 303 -10.11 25.06 23.51
CA TYR A 303 -10.91 25.49 24.66
C TYR A 303 -12.32 24.89 24.64
N GLU A 304 -12.79 24.55 25.83
CA GLU A 304 -14.22 24.28 26.08
C GLU A 304 -15.04 25.58 26.02
N ALA A 305 -16.36 25.45 25.91
CA ALA A 305 -17.25 26.57 25.61
C ALA A 305 -17.22 27.70 26.67
N ASP A 306 -16.97 27.37 27.93
CA ASP A 306 -16.90 28.27 29.09
C ASP A 306 -15.55 28.98 29.21
N GLU A 307 -14.47 28.37 28.73
CA GLU A 307 -13.12 28.94 28.79
C GLU A 307 -12.70 29.69 27.50
N TRP A 308 -13.42 29.45 26.40
CA TRP A 308 -13.13 30.01 25.09
C TRP A 308 -13.46 31.52 25.00
N THR A 309 -12.57 32.27 24.36
CA THR A 309 -12.84 33.65 23.90
C THR A 309 -12.24 33.82 22.51
N PHE A 310 -12.74 34.78 21.73
CA PHE A 310 -12.22 35.06 20.38
C PHE A 310 -10.69 35.26 20.37
N VAL A 311 -10.15 36.03 21.31
CA VAL A 311 -8.71 36.30 21.39
C VAL A 311 -7.93 35.03 21.73
N LYS A 312 -8.36 34.26 22.74
CA LYS A 312 -7.70 32.99 23.10
C LYS A 312 -7.68 32.00 21.94
N GLY A 313 -8.81 31.90 21.23
CA GLY A 313 -8.94 31.09 20.02
C GLY A 313 -7.95 31.55 18.96
N ALA A 314 -8.03 32.80 18.50
CA ALA A 314 -7.17 33.36 17.46
C ALA A 314 -5.67 33.27 17.76
N LEU A 315 -5.26 33.38 19.03
CA LEU A 315 -3.87 33.24 19.48
C LEU A 315 -3.37 31.78 19.47
N SER A 316 -4.26 30.80 19.38
CA SER A 316 -3.90 29.38 19.33
C SER A 316 -3.68 28.93 17.89
N THR A 317 -2.90 29.75 17.16
CA THR A 317 -2.50 29.60 15.77
C THR A 317 -0.97 29.68 15.72
N ILE A 318 -0.33 29.03 14.75
CA ILE A 318 1.15 28.99 14.66
C ILE A 318 1.64 29.62 13.37
N ASP A 319 2.58 30.55 13.47
CA ASP A 319 3.31 31.10 12.32
C ASP A 319 4.49 30.17 11.97
N ARG A 320 4.66 29.83 10.68
CA ARG A 320 5.69 28.90 10.21
C ARG A 320 6.48 29.47 9.05
N GLU A 321 7.64 28.89 8.76
CA GLU A 321 8.47 29.33 7.64
C GLU A 321 8.50 28.30 6.51
N PHE A 322 8.22 28.75 5.28
CA PHE A 322 8.40 27.92 4.08
C PHE A 322 9.28 28.60 3.02
N GLY A 323 10.27 29.36 3.50
CA GLY A 323 11.33 29.96 2.70
C GLY A 323 10.81 30.76 1.51
N PHE A 324 11.44 30.57 0.35
CA PHE A 324 11.09 31.31 -0.87
C PHE A 324 9.66 31.04 -1.35
N ILE A 325 9.18 29.79 -1.24
CA ILE A 325 7.84 29.42 -1.72
C ILE A 325 6.78 30.09 -0.86
N GLY A 326 6.91 30.00 0.47
CA GLY A 326 6.00 30.67 1.41
C GLY A 326 5.92 32.18 1.16
N ARG A 327 7.08 32.84 1.14
CA ARG A 327 7.16 34.30 1.02
C ARG A 327 6.69 34.85 -0.33
N HIS A 328 7.04 34.21 -1.44
CA HIS A 328 6.84 34.81 -2.77
C HIS A 328 5.72 34.18 -3.59
N ILE A 329 5.43 32.89 -3.39
CA ILE A 329 4.40 32.16 -4.16
C ILE A 329 3.13 32.02 -3.33
N PHE A 330 3.23 31.69 -2.05
CA PHE A 330 2.08 31.54 -1.14
C PHE A 330 1.76 32.84 -0.39
N HIS A 331 2.33 33.96 -0.83
CA HIS A 331 1.92 35.29 -0.39
C HIS A 331 2.03 35.52 1.14
N GLY A 332 2.93 34.82 1.82
CA GLY A 332 3.17 35.00 3.26
C GLY A 332 2.10 34.41 4.18
N ILE A 333 1.14 33.64 3.66
CA ILE A 333 0.07 33.05 4.49
C ILE A 333 0.61 32.05 5.51
N ILE A 334 1.74 31.40 5.23
CA ILE A 334 2.36 30.44 6.14
C ILE A 334 3.02 31.19 7.31
N GLU A 335 3.70 32.29 6.97
CA GLU A 335 4.55 33.08 7.84
C GLU A 335 3.81 34.00 8.80
N TYR A 336 2.58 34.42 8.47
CA TYR A 336 1.86 35.49 9.19
C TYR A 336 0.39 35.14 9.41
N HIS A 337 0.12 33.91 9.84
CA HIS A 337 -1.22 33.37 10.00
C HIS A 337 -1.89 33.74 11.33
N VAL A 338 -1.13 33.99 12.41
CA VAL A 338 -1.67 34.45 13.70
C VAL A 338 -2.40 35.77 13.54
N VAL A 339 -1.76 36.78 12.91
CA VAL A 339 -2.39 38.06 12.63
C VAL A 339 -3.52 37.92 11.62
N HIS A 340 -3.37 37.04 10.64
CA HIS A 340 -4.47 36.73 9.73
C HIS A 340 -5.72 36.22 10.48
N HIS A 341 -5.58 35.37 11.49
CA HIS A 341 -6.71 34.92 12.33
C HIS A 341 -7.32 36.02 13.19
N MET A 342 -6.50 36.92 13.72
CA MET A 342 -6.98 38.01 14.56
C MET A 342 -7.65 39.14 13.75
N PHE A 343 -7.06 39.48 12.60
CA PHE A 343 -7.43 40.59 11.75
C PHE A 343 -7.47 40.18 10.27
N PRO A 344 -8.37 39.27 9.87
CA PRO A 344 -8.38 38.67 8.52
C PRO A 344 -8.62 39.66 7.39
N ARG A 345 -9.06 40.89 7.70
CA ARG A 345 -9.26 41.97 6.72
C ARG A 345 -7.99 42.72 6.36
N ILE A 346 -6.89 42.50 7.07
CA ILE A 346 -5.57 42.99 6.68
C ILE A 346 -5.16 42.21 5.42
N PRO A 347 -4.83 42.89 4.31
CA PRO A 347 -4.35 42.20 3.12
C PRO A 347 -3.00 41.55 3.38
N PHE A 348 -2.78 40.38 2.80
CA PHE A 348 -1.54 39.59 2.95
C PHE A 348 -0.22 40.38 2.85
N TYR A 349 -0.15 41.41 1.99
CA TYR A 349 1.05 42.23 1.80
C TYR A 349 1.33 43.24 2.93
N HIS A 350 0.45 43.34 3.92
CA HIS A 350 0.65 44.09 5.17
C HIS A 350 0.72 43.18 6.41
N CYS A 351 0.51 41.87 6.26
CA CYS A 351 0.52 40.94 7.39
C CYS A 351 1.89 40.87 8.08
N GLU A 352 3.01 40.95 7.34
CA GLU A 352 4.36 40.98 7.95
C GLU A 352 4.51 42.14 8.94
N GLU A 353 4.16 43.35 8.51
CA GLU A 353 4.23 44.55 9.34
C GLU A 353 3.29 44.49 10.54
N ALA A 354 2.05 44.02 10.32
CA ALA A 354 1.07 43.86 11.38
C ALA A 354 1.47 42.78 12.41
N THR A 355 2.07 41.67 11.98
CA THR A 355 2.64 40.65 12.88
C THR A 355 3.70 41.24 13.78
N TRP A 356 4.63 42.01 13.23
CA TRP A 356 5.70 42.58 14.05
C TRP A 356 5.26 43.73 14.97
N ALA A 357 4.13 44.37 14.70
CA ALA A 357 3.49 45.30 15.62
C ALA A 357 2.81 44.58 16.80
N VAL A 358 2.22 43.41 16.57
CA VAL A 358 1.43 42.66 17.56
C VAL A 358 2.27 41.70 18.40
N ALA A 359 3.25 41.02 17.80
CA ALA A 359 4.04 39.97 18.46
C ALA A 359 4.67 40.41 19.80
N PRO A 360 5.24 41.63 19.95
CA PRO A 360 5.79 42.08 21.23
C PRO A 360 4.75 42.18 22.36
N LEU A 361 3.49 42.50 22.02
CA LEU A 361 2.40 42.60 23.00
C LEU A 361 1.88 41.23 23.46
N LEU A 362 2.08 40.21 22.62
CA LEU A 362 1.70 38.82 22.93
C LEU A 362 2.77 38.11 23.77
N GLY A 363 4.04 38.52 23.65
CA GLY A 363 5.15 37.95 24.40
C GLY A 363 5.25 36.44 24.22
N GLU A 364 5.32 35.70 25.32
CA GLU A 364 5.42 34.23 25.33
C GLU A 364 4.21 33.50 24.74
N ARG A 365 3.09 34.19 24.48
CA ARG A 365 1.88 33.61 23.87
C ARG A 365 1.91 33.57 22.35
N TYR A 366 2.83 34.29 21.73
CA TYR A 366 3.00 34.24 20.29
C TYR A 366 3.73 32.95 19.91
N ILE A 367 3.07 32.09 19.13
CA ILE A 367 3.60 30.78 18.74
C ILE A 367 4.16 30.89 17.32
N GLU A 368 5.47 30.74 17.18
CA GLU A 368 6.12 30.58 15.88
C GLU A 368 7.05 29.38 15.86
N GLN A 369 7.13 28.70 14.72
CA GLN A 369 8.03 27.58 14.50
C GLN A 369 8.74 27.72 13.13
N ARG A 370 10.01 28.12 13.18
CA ARG A 370 10.86 28.35 11.99
C ARG A 370 11.78 27.17 11.71
N THR A 371 11.21 25.98 11.54
CA THR A 371 11.92 24.75 11.19
C THR A 371 11.53 24.25 9.79
N ASN A 372 12.01 23.07 9.40
CA ASN A 372 11.69 22.54 8.08
C ASN A 372 10.21 22.16 8.01
N PHE A 373 9.45 22.82 7.13
CA PHE A 373 8.00 22.61 6.95
C PHE A 373 7.58 21.13 6.87
N PHE A 374 8.33 20.27 6.17
CA PHE A 374 7.98 18.85 6.07
C PHE A 374 8.30 18.07 7.34
N ALA A 375 9.37 18.43 8.05
CA ALA A 375 9.68 17.85 9.36
C ALA A 375 8.60 18.23 10.38
N ASP A 376 8.15 19.49 10.35
CA ASP A 376 7.05 19.99 11.18
C ASP A 376 5.75 19.25 10.87
N LEU A 377 5.43 19.05 9.58
CA LEU A 377 4.25 18.29 9.17
C LEU A 377 4.28 16.86 9.72
N TRP A 378 5.44 16.21 9.64
CA TRP A 378 5.62 14.88 10.17
C TRP A 378 5.51 14.85 11.70
N GLU A 379 6.17 15.78 12.40
CA GLU A 379 6.14 15.90 13.85
C GLU A 379 4.72 16.17 14.35
N ALA A 380 4.05 17.20 13.84
CA ALA A 380 2.68 17.52 14.19
C ALA A 380 1.72 16.36 13.89
N PHE A 381 1.87 15.69 12.75
CA PHE A 381 1.01 14.56 12.40
C PHE A 381 1.21 13.34 13.31
N THR A 382 2.43 13.08 13.76
CA THR A 382 2.74 11.90 14.58
C THR A 382 2.56 12.15 16.08
N THR A 383 2.76 13.37 16.54
CA THR A 383 2.78 13.71 17.97
C THR A 383 1.47 14.32 18.48
N CYS A 384 0.77 15.15 17.69
CA CYS A 384 -0.40 15.89 18.14
C CYS A 384 -1.69 15.10 17.87
N LYS A 385 -2.09 14.21 18.79
CA LYS A 385 -3.21 13.26 18.56
C LYS A 385 -4.49 13.57 19.32
N TYR A 386 -4.39 13.97 20.59
CA TYR A 386 -5.55 14.20 21.46
C TYR A 386 -5.33 15.42 22.35
N VAL A 387 -6.44 16.01 22.78
CA VAL A 387 -6.47 17.07 23.81
C VAL A 387 -6.81 16.45 25.17
N VAL A 388 -6.17 16.95 26.23
CA VAL A 388 -6.40 16.51 27.62
C VAL A 388 -6.91 17.68 28.46
N PRO A 389 -7.88 17.47 29.37
CA PRO A 389 -8.26 18.48 30.35
C PRO A 389 -7.06 18.84 31.24
N GLY A 390 -6.80 20.12 31.46
CA GLY A 390 -5.72 20.59 32.32
C GLY A 390 -6.05 21.92 32.97
N THR A 391 -5.36 22.30 34.04
CA THR A 391 -5.50 23.61 34.71
C THR A 391 -4.31 24.52 34.38
N GLY A 392 -4.55 25.78 34.03
CA GLY A 392 -3.52 26.81 33.79
C GLY A 392 -3.22 27.09 32.30
N ALA A 393 -2.08 27.74 31.98
CA ALA A 393 -1.74 28.20 30.63
C ALA A 393 -1.56 27.09 29.55
N LYS A 394 -1.63 25.81 29.94
CA LYS A 394 -1.62 24.64 29.05
C LYS A 394 -2.92 23.81 29.13
N ALA A 395 -3.99 24.37 29.70
CA ALA A 395 -5.33 23.78 29.65
C ALA A 395 -5.74 23.61 28.18
N GLY A 396 -6.10 22.38 27.77
CA GLY A 396 -6.56 22.11 26.41
C GLY A 396 -5.47 21.98 25.33
N ALA A 397 -4.19 21.92 25.72
CA ALA A 397 -3.09 21.66 24.79
C ALA A 397 -3.10 20.22 24.22
N LEU A 398 -2.59 20.06 23.00
CA LEU A 398 -2.39 18.75 22.37
C LEU A 398 -1.25 18.00 23.07
N VAL A 399 -1.50 16.75 23.48
CA VAL A 399 -0.51 15.95 24.23
C VAL A 399 0.20 14.95 23.32
N SER A 400 1.53 14.99 23.35
CA SER A 400 2.44 14.07 22.67
C SER A 400 2.67 12.78 23.47
N LEU A 401 2.58 11.62 22.79
CA LEU A 401 3.04 10.34 23.34
C LEU A 401 4.58 10.31 23.33
N GLY A 402 5.20 10.64 24.47
CA GLY A 402 6.59 10.30 24.80
C GLY A 402 7.69 11.22 24.24
N SER A 403 7.84 12.43 24.79
CA SER A 403 8.86 13.40 24.34
C SER A 403 10.26 13.29 24.98
N TRP A 404 10.58 12.26 25.78
CA TRP A 404 11.90 12.18 26.45
C TRP A 404 12.99 11.34 25.75
N GLY A 405 12.72 10.73 24.58
CA GLY A 405 13.70 9.84 23.93
C GLY A 405 14.04 10.11 22.46
N MET A 406 13.26 10.93 21.74
CA MET A 406 13.27 10.91 20.26
C MET A 406 14.08 12.05 19.60
N LYS A 407 14.20 13.23 20.25
CA LYS A 407 14.94 14.38 19.69
C LYS A 407 16.43 14.10 19.43
N MET A 408 17.04 13.17 20.18
CA MET A 408 18.43 12.72 19.94
C MET A 408 18.53 11.50 18.99
N ARG A 409 17.45 10.72 18.84
CA ARG A 409 17.46 9.46 18.07
C ARG A 409 17.25 9.64 16.56
N MET A 410 16.54 10.66 16.07
CA MET A 410 16.28 10.77 14.62
C MET A 410 17.46 11.31 13.79
N ARG A 411 18.25 12.26 14.31
CA ARG A 411 19.55 12.59 13.69
C ARG A 411 20.49 11.39 13.70
N SER A 412 20.44 10.61 14.79
CA SER A 412 21.12 9.32 14.90
C SER A 412 20.52 8.24 14.01
N LEU A 413 19.24 8.25 13.60
CA LEU A 413 18.60 7.16 12.85
C LEU A 413 18.69 7.40 11.35
N ALA A 414 18.62 8.63 10.87
CA ALA A 414 18.99 8.94 9.49
C ALA A 414 20.49 8.71 9.27
N ALA A 415 21.33 9.14 10.23
CA ALA A 415 22.76 8.82 10.24
C ALA A 415 23.02 7.33 10.46
N LYS A 416 22.24 6.60 11.28
CA LYS A 416 22.37 5.14 11.45
C LYS A 416 21.74 4.33 10.33
N VAL A 417 20.77 4.83 9.57
CA VAL A 417 20.22 4.12 8.41
C VAL A 417 21.18 4.31 7.25
N ILE A 418 21.71 5.51 7.05
CA ILE A 418 22.80 5.76 6.11
C ILE A 418 24.08 5.04 6.56
N ASP A 419 24.44 5.07 7.85
CA ASP A 419 25.55 4.27 8.40
C ASP A 419 25.22 2.78 8.43
N VAL A 420 23.96 2.32 8.44
CA VAL A 420 23.62 0.88 8.31
C VAL A 420 23.69 0.49 6.84
N PHE A 421 23.37 1.36 5.89
CA PHE A 421 23.60 1.12 4.46
C PHE A 421 25.09 1.21 4.09
N ILE A 422 25.84 2.14 4.70
CA ILE A 422 27.29 2.28 4.58
C ILE A 422 28.02 1.20 5.40
N GLN A 423 27.49 0.74 6.54
CA GLN A 423 27.96 -0.42 7.29
C GLN A 423 27.57 -1.72 6.59
N PHE A 424 26.43 -1.82 5.90
CA PHE A 424 26.13 -2.97 5.04
C PHE A 424 27.10 -2.98 3.87
N ALA A 425 27.26 -1.86 3.16
CA ALA A 425 28.19 -1.75 2.05
C ALA A 425 29.66 -1.98 2.48
N SER A 426 30.06 -1.45 3.63
CA SER A 426 31.41 -1.63 4.19
C SER A 426 31.60 -2.97 4.91
N MET A 427 30.55 -3.63 5.39
CA MET A 427 30.60 -5.01 5.91
C MET A 427 30.62 -6.02 4.77
N TRP A 428 29.96 -5.72 3.64
CA TRP A 428 30.12 -6.44 2.37
C TRP A 428 31.51 -6.23 1.76
N LEU A 429 32.06 -5.00 1.78
CA LEU A 429 33.45 -4.74 1.38
C LEU A 429 34.47 -5.38 2.34
N ARG A 430 34.24 -5.31 3.66
CA ARG A 430 35.11 -5.96 4.67
C ARG A 430 34.99 -7.48 4.63
N ALA A 431 33.82 -8.05 4.33
CA ALA A 431 33.65 -9.49 4.11
C ALA A 431 34.31 -9.94 2.79
N ALA A 432 34.24 -9.13 1.74
CA ALA A 432 34.96 -9.37 0.49
C ALA A 432 36.49 -9.26 0.67
N VAL A 433 36.97 -8.28 1.44
CA VAL A 433 38.39 -8.12 1.80
C VAL A 433 38.85 -9.22 2.77
N LEU A 434 38.02 -9.65 3.73
CA LEU A 434 38.31 -10.79 4.62
C LEU A 434 38.30 -12.13 3.87
N LEU A 435 37.48 -12.30 2.83
CA LEU A 435 37.51 -13.49 1.95
C LEU A 435 38.78 -13.53 1.08
N VAL A 436 39.38 -12.37 0.77
CA VAL A 436 40.66 -12.26 0.06
C VAL A 436 41.86 -12.39 1.01
N VAL A 437 41.79 -11.85 2.23
CA VAL A 437 42.89 -11.88 3.21
C VAL A 437 42.97 -13.20 4.00
N LYS A 438 41.85 -13.91 4.21
CA LYS A 438 41.84 -15.19 4.97
C LYS A 438 42.27 -16.41 4.14
N ARG A 439 42.70 -16.21 2.88
CA ARG A 439 43.29 -17.26 2.03
C ARG A 439 44.78 -17.53 2.31
N ASN A 440 45.44 -16.73 3.16
CA ASN A 440 46.88 -16.85 3.47
C ASN A 440 47.23 -17.09 4.96
N GLY A 441 46.32 -17.63 5.78
CA GLY A 441 46.61 -18.02 7.17
C GLY A 441 46.69 -19.54 7.36
N PRO A 442 47.62 -20.08 8.19
CA PRO A 442 47.87 -21.52 8.24
C PRO A 442 46.69 -22.31 8.85
N HIS A 443 46.40 -23.44 8.21
CA HIS A 443 45.32 -24.37 8.54
C HIS A 443 45.37 -24.87 9.99
N THR A 444 44.34 -24.58 10.77
CA THR A 444 44.03 -25.31 12.02
C THR A 444 42.82 -26.22 11.79
N LYS A 445 43.04 -27.53 11.98
CA LYS A 445 42.01 -28.58 11.90
C LYS A 445 41.01 -28.40 13.05
N LEU A 446 39.76 -28.08 12.73
CA LEU A 446 38.64 -28.09 13.70
C LEU A 446 38.05 -29.51 13.80
N LYS A 447 37.99 -30.03 15.03
CA LYS A 447 37.38 -31.32 15.40
C LYS A 447 35.85 -31.30 15.16
N PRO A 448 35.23 -32.47 14.86
CA PRO A 448 33.79 -32.57 14.68
C PRO A 448 33.01 -32.34 16.00
N PRO A 449 31.77 -31.84 15.93
CA PRO A 449 30.94 -31.59 17.11
C PRO A 449 30.48 -32.89 17.76
N LYS A 450 30.44 -32.89 19.10
CA LYS A 450 29.95 -34.01 19.94
C LYS A 450 28.49 -34.33 19.62
N GLN A 451 28.17 -35.63 19.52
CA GLN A 451 26.81 -36.16 19.41
C GLN A 451 25.95 -35.75 20.63
N PRO A 452 24.64 -35.49 20.45
CA PRO A 452 23.69 -35.46 21.56
C PRO A 452 23.48 -36.86 22.15
N PRO A 453 23.07 -37.00 23.43
CA PRO A 453 22.92 -38.30 24.06
C PRO A 453 21.82 -39.14 23.40
N ASN A 454 22.02 -40.45 23.41
CA ASN A 454 21.12 -41.47 22.90
C ASN A 454 19.85 -41.57 23.78
N PRO A 455 18.62 -41.66 23.23
CA PRO A 455 17.39 -41.76 24.03
C PRO A 455 17.21 -43.09 24.79
N ASN A 456 18.17 -44.02 24.71
CA ASN A 456 18.10 -45.33 25.35
C ASN A 456 18.82 -45.43 26.71
N ASP A 457 19.42 -44.35 27.22
CA ASP A 457 20.08 -44.34 28.53
C ASP A 457 19.17 -43.92 29.70
N ALA A 458 17.85 -43.82 29.48
CA ALA A 458 16.84 -43.58 30.53
C ALA A 458 15.97 -44.81 30.84
N LEU A 459 16.44 -46.01 30.48
CA LEU A 459 15.81 -47.29 30.79
C LEU A 459 16.85 -48.27 31.35
N CYS A 460 17.52 -47.88 32.43
CA CYS A 460 18.25 -48.77 33.33
C CYS A 460 18.49 -48.01 34.64
N ASN A 461 17.51 -48.07 35.54
CA ASN A 461 17.65 -47.95 37.01
C ASN A 461 16.25 -47.93 37.64
N MET A 462 15.53 -49.04 37.50
CA MET A 462 14.49 -49.46 38.46
C MET A 462 14.37 -50.98 38.35
N ALA A 463 15.32 -51.67 38.95
CA ALA A 463 15.20 -53.05 39.37
C ALA A 463 16.00 -53.15 40.66
N ASP A 464 15.30 -53.03 41.79
CA ASP A 464 15.57 -53.66 43.09
C ASP A 464 14.78 -52.92 44.17
N GLY A 465 13.76 -53.57 44.74
CA GLY A 465 12.93 -52.98 45.78
C GLY A 465 11.63 -53.75 46.00
N ASN A 466 11.72 -54.75 46.87
CA ASN A 466 10.68 -55.68 47.34
C ASN A 466 9.25 -55.13 47.51
N VAL A 467 8.32 -55.96 47.04
CA VAL A 467 7.08 -56.43 47.70
C VAL A 467 6.80 -55.88 49.10
N GLU A 468 5.72 -55.11 49.28
CA GLU A 468 4.71 -55.36 50.32
C GLU A 468 3.38 -54.60 50.11
N LYS A 469 2.33 -55.39 49.89
CA LYS A 469 0.98 -55.39 50.52
C LYS A 469 0.25 -54.06 50.88
N GLN A 470 -0.92 -53.93 50.24
CA GLN A 470 -2.28 -53.78 50.85
C GLN A 470 -2.79 -52.39 51.31
N PRO A 471 -4.13 -52.19 51.51
CA PRO A 471 -4.94 -51.34 50.64
C PRO A 471 -5.85 -50.33 51.40
N HIS A 472 -6.80 -49.74 50.65
CA HIS A 472 -8.12 -49.22 51.10
C HIS A 472 -8.27 -47.79 51.68
N ASP A 473 -9.33 -47.17 51.14
CA ASP A 473 -10.36 -46.37 51.79
C ASP A 473 -10.12 -44.93 52.27
N ALA A 474 -10.93 -44.05 51.66
CA ALA A 474 -11.96 -43.20 52.29
C ALA A 474 -11.61 -41.88 53.00
N THR A 475 -12.44 -40.89 52.61
CA THR A 475 -13.12 -39.84 53.40
C THR A 475 -12.38 -38.57 53.88
N ASP A 476 -12.97 -37.47 53.43
CA ASP A 476 -13.47 -36.28 54.16
C ASP A 476 -12.54 -35.33 54.93
N ASP A 477 -12.74 -34.05 54.56
CA ASP A 477 -12.88 -32.85 55.38
C ASP A 477 -11.92 -32.58 56.55
N ALA A 478 -11.11 -31.52 56.41
CA ALA A 478 -11.10 -30.37 57.34
C ALA A 478 -10.02 -29.34 56.95
N ALA A 479 -10.40 -28.06 57.00
CA ALA A 479 -9.50 -26.90 57.09
C ALA A 479 -9.32 -26.51 58.58
N PRO A 480 -8.59 -25.43 58.91
CA PRO A 480 -7.16 -25.19 58.71
C PRO A 480 -6.45 -24.83 60.06
N SER A 481 -5.13 -24.98 60.16
CA SER A 481 -4.36 -24.29 61.20
C SER A 481 -2.90 -24.08 60.84
N ASP A 482 -2.47 -22.83 61.06
CA ASP A 482 -1.13 -22.38 61.47
C ASP A 482 0.01 -22.39 60.44
N VAL A 483 0.17 -21.26 59.77
CA VAL A 483 1.42 -20.86 59.10
C VAL A 483 2.09 -19.76 59.91
N GLU A 484 3.19 -20.12 60.57
CA GLU A 484 4.15 -19.19 61.14
C GLU A 484 5.33 -18.97 60.17
N LYS A 485 5.47 -17.70 59.77
CA LYS A 485 6.62 -16.95 59.23
C LYS A 485 7.97 -17.67 59.03
N THR A 486 8.47 -17.63 57.79
CA THR A 486 9.90 -17.46 57.45
C THR A 486 10.06 -16.72 56.10
N SER A 487 10.40 -15.43 56.12
CA SER A 487 11.68 -14.85 55.68
C SER A 487 11.53 -13.94 54.43
N PRO A 488 11.97 -12.66 54.46
CA PRO A 488 11.65 -11.66 53.43
C PRO A 488 12.67 -11.57 52.27
N SER A 489 13.49 -12.62 52.02
CA SER A 489 14.53 -12.58 50.99
C SER A 489 14.19 -13.34 49.70
N LEU A 490 13.17 -14.21 49.71
CA LEU A 490 12.69 -14.94 48.52
C LEU A 490 11.67 -14.14 47.69
N THR A 491 11.11 -13.06 48.24
CA THR A 491 10.13 -12.23 47.55
C THR A 491 10.76 -11.30 46.53
N LYS A 492 11.98 -10.80 46.73
CA LYS A 492 12.60 -9.86 45.78
C LYS A 492 13.07 -10.48 44.47
N GLU A 493 13.50 -11.75 44.49
CA GLU A 493 13.86 -12.45 43.26
C GLU A 493 12.62 -12.94 42.51
N ALA A 494 11.57 -13.37 43.23
CA ALA A 494 10.27 -13.69 42.63
C ALA A 494 9.57 -12.43 42.07
N GLU A 495 9.59 -11.30 42.78
CA GLU A 495 9.06 -10.00 42.33
C GLU A 495 9.88 -9.45 41.14
N ALA A 496 11.20 -9.63 41.12
CA ALA A 496 12.02 -9.20 39.97
C ALA A 496 11.82 -10.11 38.74
N GLU A 497 11.55 -11.40 38.93
CA GLU A 497 11.23 -12.32 37.85
C GLU A 497 9.80 -12.09 37.34
N GLU A 498 8.85 -11.76 38.24
CA GLU A 498 7.48 -11.38 37.94
C GLU A 498 7.40 -10.00 37.24
N GLU A 499 8.17 -9.00 37.67
CA GLU A 499 8.28 -7.68 37.01
C GLU A 499 8.96 -7.81 35.63
N LYS A 500 9.89 -8.76 35.47
CA LYS A 500 10.53 -9.06 34.18
C LYS A 500 9.59 -9.82 33.24
N LEU A 501 8.77 -10.73 33.76
CA LEU A 501 7.67 -11.41 33.05
C LEU A 501 6.53 -10.42 32.71
N GLU A 502 6.27 -9.42 33.55
CA GLU A 502 5.25 -8.39 33.35
C GLU A 502 5.71 -7.34 32.32
N LYS A 503 6.99 -6.95 32.34
CA LYS A 503 7.62 -6.15 31.26
C LYS A 503 7.65 -6.89 29.93
N LEU A 504 7.94 -8.19 29.92
CA LEU A 504 7.84 -9.03 28.71
C LEU A 504 6.39 -9.16 28.23
N ARG A 505 5.40 -9.29 29.13
CA ARG A 505 3.97 -9.31 28.76
C ARG A 505 3.46 -7.96 28.22
N LEU A 506 4.01 -6.83 28.67
CA LEU A 506 3.68 -5.49 28.17
C LEU A 506 4.32 -5.17 26.81
N GLU A 507 5.53 -5.66 26.54
CA GLU A 507 6.24 -5.44 25.27
C GLU A 507 5.69 -6.33 24.13
N TYR A 508 5.14 -7.51 24.45
CA TYR A 508 4.49 -8.43 23.50
C TYR A 508 2.94 -8.31 23.45
N GLY A 509 2.34 -7.48 24.32
CA GLY A 509 0.89 -7.33 24.48
C GLY A 509 0.13 -6.83 23.24
N VAL A 510 0.80 -6.11 22.35
CA VAL A 510 0.23 -5.64 21.06
C VAL A 510 -0.03 -6.80 20.10
N CYS A 511 0.92 -7.73 20.04
CA CYS A 511 0.80 -8.97 19.28
C CYS A 511 -0.19 -9.92 19.95
N SER A 512 -0.20 -9.97 21.29
CA SER A 512 -1.11 -10.82 22.04
C SER A 512 -2.57 -10.37 21.96
N ILE A 513 -2.91 -9.08 21.82
CA ILE A 513 -4.31 -8.63 21.69
C ILE A 513 -4.85 -8.89 20.27
N LEU A 514 -4.06 -8.68 19.21
CA LEU A 514 -4.45 -9.06 17.85
C LEU A 514 -4.45 -10.59 17.67
N SER A 515 -3.54 -11.29 18.33
CA SER A 515 -3.58 -12.75 18.43
C SER A 515 -4.76 -13.24 19.25
N ALA A 516 -5.05 -12.67 20.42
CA ALA A 516 -6.19 -12.97 21.29
C ALA A 516 -7.51 -12.67 20.59
N PHE A 517 -7.58 -11.64 19.75
CA PHE A 517 -8.75 -11.34 18.92
C PHE A 517 -8.89 -12.31 17.73
N MET A 518 -7.80 -12.97 17.31
CA MET A 518 -7.81 -14.03 16.29
C MET A 518 -7.88 -15.46 16.87
N THR A 519 -7.49 -15.67 18.13
CA THR A 519 -7.58 -16.93 18.88
C THR A 519 -8.90 -17.02 19.66
N SER A 520 -9.54 -15.89 19.99
CA SER A 520 -10.95 -15.81 20.41
C SER A 520 -11.93 -15.97 19.24
N LEU A 521 -11.48 -16.36 18.04
CA LEU A 521 -12.37 -16.89 17.03
C LEU A 521 -12.86 -18.26 17.51
N PRO A 522 -14.17 -18.47 17.75
CA PRO A 522 -14.74 -19.79 17.57
C PRO A 522 -14.72 -20.05 16.06
N ASN A 523 -13.56 -20.40 15.51
CA ASN A 523 -13.40 -20.74 14.09
C ASN A 523 -13.92 -22.14 13.78
N THR A 524 -14.35 -22.89 14.79
CA THR A 524 -15.04 -24.13 14.60
C THR A 524 -16.53 -23.84 14.62
N VAL A 525 -17.13 -23.86 13.42
CA VAL A 525 -18.39 -24.59 13.33
C VAL A 525 -18.11 -25.93 14.03
N GLN A 526 -18.71 -26.17 15.20
CA GLN A 526 -18.47 -27.37 16.02
C GLN A 526 -18.82 -28.68 15.28
N SER A 527 -19.32 -28.60 14.04
CA SER A 527 -19.48 -29.76 13.17
C SER A 527 -18.11 -30.22 12.67
N THR A 528 -17.70 -31.40 13.11
CA THR A 528 -16.61 -32.16 12.50
C THR A 528 -17.16 -33.14 11.46
N TRP A 529 -16.26 -33.74 10.68
CA TRP A 529 -16.64 -34.87 9.84
C TRP A 529 -17.08 -36.05 10.73
N PRO A 530 -18.14 -36.80 10.37
CA PRO A 530 -18.63 -37.92 11.19
C PRO A 530 -17.60 -39.02 11.44
N SER A 531 -16.66 -39.19 10.51
CA SER A 531 -15.52 -40.07 10.63
C SER A 531 -14.33 -39.52 9.82
N PRO A 532 -13.09 -39.94 10.14
CA PRO A 532 -11.91 -39.62 9.31
C PRO A 532 -12.05 -40.05 7.85
N THR A 533 -12.85 -41.09 7.59
CA THR A 533 -13.10 -41.68 6.26
C THR A 533 -14.38 -41.17 5.59
N SER A 534 -15.01 -40.11 6.11
CA SER A 534 -16.28 -39.60 5.57
C SER A 534 -16.18 -39.29 4.06
N PRO A 535 -17.09 -39.80 3.21
CA PRO A 535 -17.09 -39.51 1.77
C PRO A 535 -17.34 -38.03 1.43
N SER A 536 -17.89 -37.28 2.38
CA SER A 536 -18.15 -35.84 2.25
C SER A 536 -16.88 -34.99 2.37
N ASN A 537 -15.82 -35.53 2.97
CA ASN A 537 -14.51 -34.88 3.07
C ASN A 537 -13.77 -34.97 1.72
N PRO A 538 -13.38 -33.84 1.09
CA PRO A 538 -12.67 -33.83 -0.19
C PRO A 538 -11.34 -34.61 -0.19
N TYR A 539 -10.69 -34.78 0.97
CA TYR A 539 -9.50 -35.63 1.09
C TYR A 539 -9.78 -37.11 0.80
N ASN A 540 -11.01 -37.59 0.98
CA ASN A 540 -11.41 -38.98 0.77
C ASN A 540 -12.04 -39.25 -0.60
N TRP A 541 -12.13 -38.24 -1.47
CA TRP A 541 -12.69 -38.44 -2.81
C TRP A 541 -11.83 -39.38 -3.67
N PRO A 542 -12.45 -40.14 -4.58
CA PRO A 542 -11.70 -41.03 -5.44
C PRO A 542 -10.79 -40.23 -6.39
N SER A 543 -9.61 -40.79 -6.70
CA SER A 543 -8.56 -40.11 -7.47
C SER A 543 -9.03 -39.57 -8.81
N HIS A 544 -9.92 -40.29 -9.53
CA HIS A 544 -10.45 -39.84 -10.80
C HIS A 544 -11.22 -38.51 -10.68
N ARG A 545 -11.98 -38.32 -9.58
CA ARG A 545 -12.72 -37.08 -9.33
C ARG A 545 -11.78 -35.92 -9.04
N LYS A 546 -10.74 -36.15 -8.22
CA LYS A 546 -9.74 -35.14 -7.89
C LYS A 546 -8.96 -34.70 -9.14
N ILE A 547 -8.57 -35.66 -9.98
CA ILE A 547 -7.89 -35.40 -11.25
C ILE A 547 -8.82 -34.62 -12.19
N LEU A 548 -10.08 -35.04 -12.35
CA LEU A 548 -11.05 -34.36 -13.21
C LEU A 548 -11.25 -32.89 -12.79
N ILE A 549 -11.46 -32.62 -11.50
CA ILE A 549 -11.58 -31.25 -10.98
C ILE A 549 -10.30 -30.47 -11.23
N GLY A 550 -9.13 -31.05 -10.90
CA GLY A 550 -7.83 -30.43 -11.13
C GLY A 550 -7.60 -30.07 -12.61
N THR A 551 -7.98 -30.96 -13.53
CA THR A 551 -7.87 -30.74 -14.98
C THR A 551 -8.77 -29.61 -15.46
N ILE A 552 -10.01 -29.49 -14.96
CA ILE A 552 -10.91 -28.38 -15.33
C ILE A 552 -10.35 -27.03 -14.83
N PHE A 553 -9.85 -26.98 -13.59
CA PHE A 553 -9.15 -25.78 -13.08
C PHE A 553 -7.89 -25.45 -13.89
N SER A 554 -7.17 -26.48 -14.34
CA SER A 554 -6.00 -26.36 -15.22
C SER A 554 -6.39 -25.74 -16.57
N PHE A 555 -7.46 -26.23 -17.22
CA PHE A 555 -7.99 -25.66 -18.47
C PHE A 555 -8.52 -24.23 -18.30
N GLY A 556 -9.27 -23.96 -17.23
CA GLY A 556 -9.79 -22.62 -16.94
C GLY A 556 -8.70 -21.61 -16.58
N GLN A 557 -7.45 -22.05 -16.36
CA GLN A 557 -6.31 -21.15 -16.23
C GLN A 557 -5.41 -21.16 -17.49
N LEU A 558 -5.39 -22.24 -18.27
CA LEU A 558 -4.72 -22.27 -19.57
C LEU A 558 -5.19 -21.11 -20.45
N ILE A 559 -6.50 -20.99 -20.65
CA ILE A 559 -7.07 -20.01 -21.58
C ILE A 559 -6.76 -18.56 -21.16
N PRO A 560 -6.97 -18.15 -19.90
CA PRO A 560 -6.56 -16.81 -19.47
C PRO A 560 -5.04 -16.58 -19.52
N ILE A 561 -4.19 -17.57 -19.25
CA ILE A 561 -2.74 -17.39 -19.40
C ILE A 561 -2.34 -17.26 -20.87
N MET A 562 -2.97 -18.00 -21.78
CA MET A 562 -2.77 -17.83 -23.21
C MET A 562 -3.17 -16.42 -23.65
N SER A 563 -4.34 -15.92 -23.23
CA SER A 563 -4.83 -14.56 -23.56
C SER A 563 -3.88 -13.44 -23.11
N ALA A 564 -3.06 -13.67 -22.09
CA ALA A 564 -2.05 -12.71 -21.67
C ALA A 564 -1.02 -12.43 -22.78
N SER A 565 -0.58 -13.46 -23.53
CA SER A 565 0.48 -13.36 -24.54
C SER A 565 0.02 -13.56 -25.99
N MET A 566 -1.19 -14.05 -26.23
CA MET A 566 -1.70 -14.39 -27.57
C MET A 566 -1.73 -13.20 -28.54
N ILE A 567 -1.88 -11.97 -28.03
CA ILE A 567 -1.87 -10.75 -28.86
C ILE A 567 -0.48 -10.29 -29.27
N ALA A 568 0.59 -10.92 -28.75
CA ALA A 568 1.97 -10.46 -28.99
C ALA A 568 2.35 -10.42 -30.49
N PRO A 569 2.00 -11.42 -31.32
CA PRO A 569 2.21 -11.34 -32.77
C PRO A 569 1.34 -10.26 -33.45
N SER A 570 0.15 -9.99 -32.90
CA SER A 570 -0.83 -9.05 -33.47
C SER A 570 -0.61 -7.59 -33.07
N LEU A 571 0.42 -7.27 -32.27
CA LEU A 571 0.60 -5.90 -31.74
C LEU A 571 0.77 -4.85 -32.85
N GLY A 572 1.44 -5.22 -33.95
CA GLY A 572 1.59 -4.34 -35.11
C GLY A 572 0.24 -4.03 -35.79
N ASP A 573 -0.61 -5.04 -35.94
CA ASP A 573 -1.95 -4.89 -36.53
C ASP A 573 -2.88 -4.09 -35.65
N ILE A 574 -2.88 -4.38 -34.35
CA ILE A 574 -3.63 -3.62 -33.34
C ILE A 574 -3.22 -2.15 -33.35
N ALA A 575 -1.91 -1.87 -33.45
CA ALA A 575 -1.39 -0.50 -33.52
C ALA A 575 -1.91 0.25 -34.75
N ARG A 576 -1.91 -0.40 -35.92
CA ARG A 576 -2.40 0.17 -37.18
C ARG A 576 -3.91 0.41 -37.16
N ASP A 577 -4.69 -0.59 -36.75
CA ASP A 577 -6.16 -0.54 -36.80
C ASP A 577 -6.76 0.40 -35.76
N LEU A 578 -6.17 0.48 -34.56
CA LEU A 578 -6.60 1.40 -33.51
C LEU A 578 -5.94 2.78 -33.60
N ARG A 579 -5.01 2.98 -34.55
CA ARG A 579 -4.24 4.21 -34.75
C ARG A 579 -3.52 4.66 -33.48
N ILE A 580 -2.84 3.73 -32.82
CA ILE A 580 -2.08 3.95 -31.58
C ILE A 580 -0.58 3.71 -31.78
N SER A 581 0.25 4.32 -30.94
CA SER A 581 1.71 4.12 -31.00
C SER A 581 2.10 2.69 -30.61
N ALA A 582 3.29 2.23 -31.02
CA ALA A 582 3.85 0.94 -30.61
C ALA A 582 3.96 0.82 -29.08
N SER A 583 4.29 1.90 -28.38
CA SER A 583 4.30 1.95 -26.91
C SER A 583 2.90 1.75 -26.31
N THR A 584 1.87 2.35 -26.91
CA THR A 584 0.48 2.16 -26.48
C THR A 584 -0.01 0.75 -26.79
N ALA A 585 0.40 0.15 -27.90
CA ALA A 585 0.12 -1.25 -28.19
C ALA A 585 0.76 -2.18 -27.13
N GLN A 586 1.99 -1.92 -26.68
CA GLN A 586 2.59 -2.65 -25.55
C GLN A 586 1.80 -2.47 -24.24
N ILE A 587 1.18 -1.30 -24.00
CA ILE A 587 0.29 -1.10 -22.86
C ILE A 587 -0.95 -2.02 -22.95
N THR A 588 -1.48 -2.31 -24.16
CA THR A 588 -2.59 -3.28 -24.31
C THR A 588 -2.20 -4.71 -23.88
N LEU A 589 -0.95 -5.11 -24.12
CA LEU A 589 -0.38 -6.36 -23.63
C LEU A 589 -0.22 -6.33 -22.11
N SER A 590 0.52 -5.33 -21.60
CA SER A 590 0.88 -5.23 -20.19
C SER A 590 -0.30 -5.04 -19.26
N SER A 591 -1.29 -4.22 -19.63
CA SER A 591 -2.44 -3.83 -18.78
C SER A 591 -3.23 -5.04 -18.24
N TYR A 592 -3.18 -6.17 -18.92
CA TYR A 592 -3.69 -7.45 -18.43
C TYR A 592 -3.11 -7.87 -17.07
N PHE A 593 -1.79 -7.70 -16.89
CA PHE A 593 -1.10 -8.03 -15.63
C PHE A 593 -1.48 -7.07 -14.50
N LEU A 594 -1.87 -5.83 -14.81
CA LEU A 594 -2.32 -4.88 -13.81
C LEU A 594 -3.63 -5.36 -13.13
N GLY A 595 -4.56 -5.90 -13.92
CA GLY A 595 -5.75 -6.55 -13.39
C GLY A 595 -5.41 -7.75 -12.49
N MET A 596 -4.47 -8.58 -12.93
CA MET A 596 -4.00 -9.73 -12.17
C MET A 596 -3.21 -9.36 -10.89
N ALA A 597 -2.74 -8.13 -10.74
CA ALA A 597 -2.00 -7.72 -9.54
C ALA A 597 -2.91 -7.49 -8.33
N PHE A 598 -4.06 -6.85 -8.52
CA PHE A 598 -4.92 -6.41 -7.41
C PHE A 598 -6.11 -7.33 -7.16
N ALA A 599 -6.66 -7.94 -8.21
CA ALA A 599 -7.82 -8.83 -8.08
C ALA A 599 -7.60 -10.07 -7.18
N PRO A 600 -6.38 -10.69 -7.08
CA PRO A 600 -6.14 -11.79 -6.16
C PRO A 600 -6.48 -11.47 -4.70
N LEU A 601 -6.28 -10.22 -4.26
CA LEU A 601 -6.56 -9.78 -2.89
C LEU A 601 -8.05 -9.96 -2.54
N VAL A 602 -8.92 -9.64 -3.50
CA VAL A 602 -10.37 -9.76 -3.35
C VAL A 602 -10.82 -11.21 -3.57
N ILE A 603 -10.29 -11.87 -4.60
CA ILE A 603 -10.67 -13.24 -4.98
C ILE A 603 -10.30 -14.24 -3.88
N ALA A 604 -9.12 -14.10 -3.26
CA ALA A 604 -8.72 -14.94 -2.13
C ALA A 604 -9.72 -14.83 -0.98
N ALA A 605 -10.04 -13.60 -0.55
CA ALA A 605 -11.00 -13.33 0.51
C ALA A 605 -12.39 -13.90 0.18
N LEU A 606 -12.91 -13.62 -1.01
CA LEU A 606 -14.21 -14.12 -1.45
C LEU A 606 -14.25 -15.65 -1.49
N SER A 607 -13.17 -16.30 -1.92
CA SER A 607 -13.12 -17.76 -2.03
C SER A 607 -13.10 -18.44 -0.66
N GLU A 608 -12.50 -17.81 0.34
CA GLU A 608 -12.50 -18.28 1.74
C GLU A 608 -13.85 -18.01 2.43
N MET A 609 -14.63 -17.03 1.97
CA MET A 609 -15.95 -16.72 2.52
C MET A 609 -17.11 -17.48 1.88
N TYR A 610 -17.10 -17.59 0.55
CA TYR A 610 -18.21 -18.08 -0.25
C TYR A 610 -17.94 -19.46 -0.87
N GLY A 611 -16.70 -19.94 -0.81
CA GLY A 611 -16.24 -21.20 -1.37
C GLY A 611 -15.51 -21.05 -2.70
N ARG A 612 -14.73 -22.07 -3.08
CA ARG A 612 -13.87 -22.03 -4.28
C ARG A 612 -14.69 -22.05 -5.56
N LYS A 613 -15.73 -22.90 -5.63
CA LYS A 613 -16.52 -23.12 -6.85
C LYS A 613 -17.19 -21.82 -7.32
N ARG A 614 -17.88 -21.12 -6.42
CA ARG A 614 -18.68 -19.94 -6.77
C ARG A 614 -17.81 -18.80 -7.29
N VAL A 615 -16.67 -18.60 -6.65
CA VAL A 615 -15.71 -17.56 -7.05
C VAL A 615 -15.04 -17.92 -8.38
N TRP A 616 -14.65 -19.18 -8.57
CA TRP A 616 -14.12 -19.64 -9.86
C TRP A 616 -15.11 -19.40 -11.00
N VAL A 617 -16.38 -19.76 -10.82
CA VAL A 617 -17.44 -19.52 -11.82
C VAL A 617 -17.59 -18.03 -12.14
N ALA A 618 -17.71 -17.18 -11.11
CA ALA A 618 -17.92 -15.75 -11.29
C ALA A 618 -16.75 -15.08 -12.02
N CYS A 619 -15.52 -15.44 -11.69
CA CYS A 619 -14.33 -14.87 -12.32
C CYS A 619 -14.12 -15.32 -13.77
N ASN A 620 -14.40 -16.59 -14.11
CA ASN A 620 -14.33 -17.05 -15.50
C ASN A 620 -15.46 -16.42 -16.34
N ALA A 621 -16.68 -16.30 -15.80
CA ALA A 621 -17.76 -15.56 -16.48
C ALA A 621 -17.37 -14.09 -16.75
N TRP A 622 -16.75 -13.44 -15.77
CA TRP A 622 -16.22 -12.09 -15.89
C TRP A 622 -15.13 -12.00 -16.97
N TYR A 623 -14.18 -12.95 -16.98
CA TYR A 623 -13.14 -13.04 -18.00
C TYR A 623 -13.76 -13.16 -19.40
N VAL A 624 -14.69 -14.09 -19.62
CA VAL A 624 -15.35 -14.30 -20.93
C VAL A 624 -15.98 -13.00 -21.45
N VAL A 625 -16.73 -12.30 -20.61
CA VAL A 625 -17.43 -11.06 -20.99
C VAL A 625 -16.41 -9.97 -21.37
N TRP A 626 -15.46 -9.69 -20.49
CA TRP A 626 -14.52 -8.58 -20.74
C TRP A 626 -13.53 -8.87 -21.86
N ASN A 627 -13.09 -10.13 -22.00
CA ASN A 627 -12.20 -10.53 -23.08
C ASN A 627 -12.90 -10.40 -24.44
N ALA A 628 -14.17 -10.80 -24.54
CA ALA A 628 -14.95 -10.68 -25.78
C ALA A 628 -15.22 -9.22 -26.17
N LEU A 629 -15.30 -8.32 -25.20
CA LEU A 629 -15.52 -6.88 -25.41
C LEU A 629 -14.26 -6.12 -25.84
N CYS A 630 -13.06 -6.60 -25.51
CA CYS A 630 -11.79 -5.92 -25.81
C CYS A 630 -11.66 -5.40 -27.26
N PRO A 631 -11.94 -6.20 -28.32
CA PRO A 631 -11.77 -5.74 -29.69
C PRO A 631 -12.95 -4.91 -30.23
N VAL A 632 -14.03 -4.72 -29.47
CA VAL A 632 -15.28 -4.14 -29.98
C VAL A 632 -15.15 -2.63 -30.23
N GLY A 633 -15.73 -2.14 -31.32
CA GLY A 633 -15.86 -0.71 -31.59
C GLY A 633 -14.55 0.02 -31.91
N ARG A 634 -13.44 -0.69 -32.14
CA ARG A 634 -12.12 -0.10 -32.49
C ARG A 634 -11.67 1.01 -31.52
N SER A 635 -11.97 0.86 -30.23
CA SER A 635 -11.63 1.85 -29.20
C SER A 635 -10.39 1.43 -28.43
N ALA A 636 -9.33 2.23 -28.50
CA ALA A 636 -8.11 2.01 -27.70
C ALA A 636 -8.38 2.06 -26.18
N GLY A 637 -9.31 2.91 -25.74
CA GLY A 637 -9.72 2.99 -24.34
C GLY A 637 -10.42 1.71 -23.87
N LEU A 638 -11.36 1.19 -24.66
CA LEU A 638 -12.03 -0.09 -24.35
C LEU A 638 -11.05 -1.25 -24.40
N MET A 639 -10.09 -1.24 -25.33
CA MET A 639 -9.03 -2.23 -25.38
C MET A 639 -8.24 -2.24 -24.07
N ILE A 640 -7.69 -1.10 -23.63
CA ILE A 640 -6.84 -1.03 -22.42
C ILE A 640 -7.65 -1.35 -21.16
N VAL A 641 -8.82 -0.72 -20.96
CA VAL A 641 -9.66 -0.96 -19.77
C VAL A 641 -10.17 -2.39 -19.78
N GLY A 642 -10.63 -2.88 -20.93
CA GLY A 642 -11.08 -4.26 -21.10
C GLY A 642 -9.97 -5.27 -20.76
N ARG A 643 -8.71 -4.99 -21.12
CA ARG A 643 -7.57 -5.86 -20.76
C ARG A 643 -7.34 -5.90 -19.25
N VAL A 644 -7.42 -4.75 -18.55
CA VAL A 644 -7.36 -4.73 -17.07
C VAL A 644 -8.49 -5.56 -16.46
N MET A 645 -9.72 -5.36 -16.95
CA MET A 645 -10.91 -6.06 -16.42
C MET A 645 -10.85 -7.56 -16.71
N THR A 646 -10.37 -7.94 -17.89
CA THR A 646 -10.12 -9.33 -18.26
C THR A 646 -9.09 -9.97 -17.34
N GLY A 647 -7.96 -9.27 -17.10
CA GLY A 647 -6.93 -9.70 -16.17
C GLY A 647 -7.44 -9.90 -14.74
N ALA A 648 -8.38 -9.08 -14.29
CA ALA A 648 -9.00 -9.24 -12.97
C ALA A 648 -9.80 -10.55 -12.84
N GLY A 649 -10.47 -11.01 -13.90
CA GLY A 649 -11.10 -12.34 -13.93
C GLY A 649 -10.08 -13.48 -14.04
N ALA A 650 -9.07 -13.27 -14.89
CA ALA A 650 -8.04 -14.25 -15.22
C ALA A 650 -7.18 -14.73 -14.05
N CYS A 651 -7.03 -13.93 -13.00
CA CYS A 651 -6.17 -14.31 -11.88
C CYS A 651 -6.81 -15.35 -10.94
N VAL A 652 -8.04 -15.81 -11.22
CA VAL A 652 -8.74 -16.75 -10.35
C VAL A 652 -8.04 -18.09 -10.26
N GLY A 653 -7.55 -18.67 -11.35
CA GLY A 653 -6.81 -19.93 -11.26
C GLY A 653 -5.40 -19.72 -10.71
N VAL A 654 -4.74 -18.57 -10.95
CA VAL A 654 -3.50 -18.23 -10.22
C VAL A 654 -3.74 -18.29 -8.72
N THR A 655 -4.85 -17.70 -8.26
CA THR A 655 -5.17 -17.57 -6.84
C THR A 655 -5.64 -18.89 -6.24
N LEU A 656 -6.48 -19.66 -6.97
CA LEU A 656 -7.24 -20.80 -6.44
C LEU A 656 -6.73 -22.18 -6.85
N ASN A 657 -5.92 -22.33 -7.91
CA ASN A 657 -5.46 -23.66 -8.37
C ASN A 657 -4.69 -24.40 -7.27
N GLY A 658 -3.71 -23.75 -6.65
CA GLY A 658 -2.96 -24.32 -5.52
C GLY A 658 -3.85 -24.66 -4.31
N PRO A 659 -4.66 -23.71 -3.80
CA PRO A 659 -5.58 -23.94 -2.69
C PRO A 659 -6.59 -25.07 -2.92
N VAL A 660 -7.22 -25.15 -4.09
CA VAL A 660 -8.18 -26.21 -4.43
C VAL A 660 -7.51 -27.59 -4.40
N MET A 661 -6.27 -27.68 -4.89
CA MET A 661 -5.51 -28.93 -4.80
C MET A 661 -5.10 -29.24 -3.35
N ALA A 662 -4.79 -28.22 -2.54
CA ALA A 662 -4.49 -28.38 -1.12
C ALA A 662 -5.70 -28.82 -0.29
N ASP A 663 -6.91 -28.46 -0.72
CA ASP A 663 -8.18 -28.91 -0.13
C ASP A 663 -8.45 -30.42 -0.41
N MET A 664 -7.81 -31.02 -1.43
CA MET A 664 -8.03 -32.42 -1.85
C MET A 664 -6.84 -33.36 -1.60
N TYR A 665 -5.62 -32.83 -1.48
CA TYR A 665 -4.36 -33.60 -1.34
C TYR A 665 -3.56 -33.19 -0.10
N GLY A 666 -3.00 -34.19 0.58
CA GLY A 666 -2.10 -33.99 1.72
C GLY A 666 -0.71 -33.47 1.32
N LYS A 667 0.12 -33.14 2.32
CA LYS A 667 1.48 -32.60 2.11
C LYS A 667 2.42 -33.57 1.36
N ARG A 668 2.19 -34.88 1.50
CA ARG A 668 3.00 -35.94 0.87
C ARG A 668 2.85 -35.98 -0.66
N ASP A 669 1.64 -35.73 -1.16
CA ASP A 669 1.33 -35.79 -2.60
C ASP A 669 1.34 -34.41 -3.27
N ARG A 670 2.06 -33.43 -2.68
CA ARG A 670 1.98 -32.03 -3.12
C ARG A 670 2.49 -31.86 -4.55
N GLY A 671 3.60 -32.50 -4.94
CA GLY A 671 4.12 -32.44 -6.30
C GLY A 671 3.14 -33.04 -7.31
N LYS A 672 2.59 -34.23 -7.04
CA LYS A 672 1.52 -34.81 -7.88
C LYS A 672 0.32 -33.87 -8.03
N SER A 673 -0.13 -33.26 -6.93
CA SER A 673 -1.29 -32.34 -6.95
C SER A 673 -1.02 -31.07 -7.77
N LEU A 674 0.18 -30.49 -7.62
CA LEU A 674 0.57 -29.31 -8.38
C LEU A 674 0.76 -29.63 -9.85
N ALA A 675 1.36 -30.78 -10.19
CA ALA A 675 1.54 -31.20 -11.58
C ALA A 675 0.22 -31.22 -12.36
N ILE A 676 -0.87 -31.73 -11.78
CA ILE A 676 -2.18 -31.79 -12.44
C ILE A 676 -2.70 -30.38 -12.76
N VAL A 677 -2.63 -29.47 -11.79
CA VAL A 677 -3.28 -28.16 -11.89
C VAL A 677 -2.40 -27.10 -12.58
N THR A 678 -1.08 -27.31 -12.66
CA THR A 678 -0.15 -26.37 -13.28
C THR A 678 0.28 -26.76 -14.69
N LEU A 679 0.15 -28.04 -15.09
CA LEU A 679 0.64 -28.51 -16.39
C LEU A 679 0.11 -27.69 -17.57
N LEU A 680 -1.22 -27.55 -17.68
CA LEU A 680 -1.81 -26.83 -18.81
C LEU A 680 -1.55 -25.30 -18.72
N PRO A 681 -1.77 -24.63 -17.57
CA PRO A 681 -1.46 -23.20 -17.44
C PRO A 681 -0.05 -22.82 -17.86
N TYR A 682 0.91 -23.70 -17.60
CA TYR A 682 2.32 -23.45 -17.93
C TYR A 682 2.62 -23.53 -19.43
N LEU A 683 1.80 -24.25 -20.21
CA LEU A 683 1.86 -24.23 -21.66
C LEU A 683 1.26 -22.95 -22.25
N GLY A 684 0.42 -22.25 -21.48
CA GLY A 684 -0.34 -21.09 -21.96
C GLY A 684 0.52 -20.01 -22.64
N PRO A 685 1.63 -19.55 -22.05
CA PRO A 685 2.41 -18.49 -22.68
C PRO A 685 3.15 -18.93 -23.95
N ALA A 686 3.28 -20.24 -24.19
CA ALA A 686 3.82 -20.79 -25.43
C ALA A 686 2.73 -20.99 -26.49
N LEU A 687 1.60 -21.59 -26.11
CA LEU A 687 0.49 -21.84 -27.01
C LEU A 687 -0.23 -20.56 -27.45
N GLY A 688 -0.26 -19.53 -26.59
CA GLY A 688 -0.85 -18.24 -26.91
C GLY A 688 -0.26 -17.64 -28.19
N PRO A 689 1.03 -17.27 -28.23
CA PRO A 689 1.66 -16.70 -29.42
C PRO A 689 1.66 -17.66 -30.61
N LEU A 690 1.80 -18.97 -30.39
CA LEU A 690 1.68 -19.99 -31.44
C LEU A 690 0.36 -19.88 -32.22
N ILE A 691 -0.77 -19.89 -31.49
CA ILE A 691 -2.10 -19.79 -32.09
C ILE A 691 -2.37 -18.34 -32.54
N GLY A 692 -1.90 -17.36 -31.77
CA GLY A 692 -2.04 -15.94 -32.08
C GLY A 692 -1.41 -15.55 -33.41
N GLY A 693 -0.20 -16.06 -33.72
CA GLY A 693 0.47 -15.84 -35.00
C GLY A 693 -0.31 -16.45 -36.16
N LEU A 694 -0.84 -17.66 -36.00
CA LEU A 694 -1.69 -18.30 -37.01
C LEU A 694 -2.99 -17.53 -37.24
N VAL A 695 -3.67 -17.10 -36.17
CA VAL A 695 -4.89 -16.30 -36.29
C VAL A 695 -4.60 -14.97 -36.97
N THR A 696 -3.57 -14.25 -36.55
CA THR A 696 -3.20 -12.93 -37.10
C THR A 696 -2.86 -12.99 -38.58
N GLN A 697 -2.15 -14.03 -39.01
CA GLN A 697 -1.75 -14.15 -40.41
C GLN A 697 -2.91 -14.42 -41.37
N TYR A 698 -3.95 -15.16 -40.93
CA TYR A 698 -5.03 -15.62 -41.82
C TYR A 698 -6.39 -14.98 -41.55
N ILE A 699 -6.61 -14.41 -40.37
CA ILE A 699 -7.90 -13.89 -39.91
C ILE A 699 -7.66 -12.57 -39.15
N HIS A 700 -8.67 -11.71 -39.09
CA HIS A 700 -8.60 -10.46 -38.33
C HIS A 700 -8.26 -10.70 -36.85
N TRP A 701 -7.29 -9.95 -36.30
CA TRP A 701 -6.76 -10.11 -34.94
C TRP A 701 -7.82 -10.09 -33.83
N SER A 702 -8.99 -9.48 -34.04
CA SER A 702 -10.09 -9.51 -33.05
C SER A 702 -10.54 -10.93 -32.70
N TRP A 703 -10.39 -11.89 -33.62
CA TRP A 703 -10.75 -13.30 -33.38
C TRP A 703 -9.90 -13.96 -32.31
N VAL A 704 -8.70 -13.44 -32.05
CA VAL A 704 -7.84 -13.85 -30.92
C VAL A 704 -8.63 -13.80 -29.61
N PHE A 705 -9.41 -12.74 -29.41
CA PHE A 705 -10.23 -12.54 -28.22
C PHE A 705 -11.48 -13.43 -28.22
N TRP A 706 -12.19 -13.52 -29.34
CA TRP A 706 -13.43 -14.29 -29.39
C TRP A 706 -13.20 -15.80 -29.29
N ILE A 707 -12.18 -16.33 -29.95
CA ILE A 707 -11.81 -17.75 -29.84
C ILE A 707 -11.51 -18.11 -28.39
N MET A 708 -10.71 -17.30 -27.69
CA MET A 708 -10.41 -17.53 -26.28
C MET A 708 -11.65 -17.45 -25.39
N SER A 709 -12.55 -16.52 -25.68
CA SER A 709 -13.80 -16.36 -24.92
C SER A 709 -14.75 -17.54 -25.12
N ILE A 710 -14.85 -18.09 -26.34
CA ILE A 710 -15.67 -19.26 -26.65
C ILE A 710 -15.13 -20.51 -25.94
N ILE A 711 -13.82 -20.73 -26.00
CA ILE A 711 -13.19 -21.90 -25.35
C ILE A 711 -13.33 -21.80 -23.83
N ASP A 712 -13.08 -20.64 -23.23
CA ASP A 712 -13.24 -20.45 -21.78
C ASP A 712 -14.71 -20.58 -21.35
N ALA A 713 -15.66 -20.09 -22.15
CA ALA A 713 -17.08 -20.28 -21.90
C ALA A 713 -17.47 -21.77 -21.88
N ALA A 714 -16.92 -22.58 -22.79
CA ALA A 714 -17.15 -24.03 -22.78
C ALA A 714 -16.56 -24.70 -21.51
N VAL A 715 -15.36 -24.29 -21.09
CA VAL A 715 -14.73 -24.77 -19.84
C VAL A 715 -15.54 -24.33 -18.61
N LEU A 716 -16.05 -23.11 -18.60
CA LEU A 716 -16.94 -22.58 -17.56
C LEU A 716 -18.23 -23.40 -17.45
N LEU A 717 -18.90 -23.69 -18.58
CA LEU A 717 -20.10 -24.52 -18.63
C LEU A 717 -19.83 -25.94 -18.10
N LEU A 718 -18.71 -26.54 -18.50
CA LEU A 718 -18.28 -27.84 -17.99
C LEU A 718 -18.00 -27.79 -16.48
N GLY A 719 -17.33 -26.73 -16.02
CA GLY A 719 -17.02 -26.49 -14.62
C GLY A 719 -18.25 -26.27 -13.74
N LEU A 720 -19.28 -25.60 -14.26
CA LEU A 720 -20.57 -25.41 -13.57
C LEU A 720 -21.20 -26.76 -13.16
N VAL A 721 -21.15 -27.73 -14.06
CA VAL A 721 -21.73 -29.07 -13.87
C VAL A 721 -20.82 -29.95 -13.01
N ILE A 722 -19.52 -30.00 -13.32
CA ILE A 722 -18.61 -31.00 -12.74
C ILE A 722 -17.97 -30.56 -11.42
N ILE A 723 -17.54 -29.29 -11.29
CA ILE A 723 -16.82 -28.83 -10.11
C ILE A 723 -17.74 -28.93 -8.89
N ARG A 724 -17.21 -29.49 -7.80
CA ARG A 724 -17.84 -29.47 -6.48
C ARG A 724 -17.06 -28.56 -5.54
N GLU A 725 -17.73 -28.07 -4.52
CA GLU A 725 -17.08 -27.25 -3.50
C GLU A 725 -16.04 -28.09 -2.75
N THR A 726 -14.81 -27.59 -2.66
CA THR A 726 -13.68 -28.27 -2.00
C THR A 726 -13.35 -27.68 -0.64
N TYR A 727 -13.75 -26.44 -0.36
CA TYR A 727 -13.30 -25.77 0.86
C TYR A 727 -14.01 -26.30 2.10
N THR A 728 -13.28 -27.05 2.92
CA THR A 728 -13.79 -27.73 4.12
C THR A 728 -14.59 -26.81 5.06
N PRO A 729 -14.13 -25.59 5.42
CA PRO A 729 -14.89 -24.69 6.28
C PRO A 729 -16.28 -24.32 5.72
N VAL A 730 -16.41 -24.16 4.40
CA VAL A 730 -17.71 -23.85 3.76
C VAL A 730 -18.62 -25.09 3.73
N LEU A 731 -18.05 -26.28 3.54
CA LEU A 731 -18.81 -27.54 3.59
C LEU A 731 -19.36 -27.82 4.99
N LEU A 732 -18.53 -27.72 6.02
CA LEU A 732 -18.94 -27.90 7.42
C LEU A 732 -19.98 -26.86 7.84
N ARG A 733 -19.81 -25.60 7.42
CA ARG A 733 -20.81 -24.55 7.66
C ARG A 733 -22.17 -24.85 7.03
N ARG A 734 -22.21 -25.43 5.82
CA ARG A 734 -23.47 -25.83 5.18
C ARG A 734 -24.12 -26.99 5.92
N LYS A 735 -23.33 -27.98 6.34
CA LYS A 735 -23.80 -29.10 7.16
C LYS A 735 -24.42 -28.59 8.47
N ALA A 736 -23.71 -27.74 9.20
CA ALA A 736 -24.19 -27.12 10.42
C ALA A 736 -25.51 -26.36 10.25
N ALA A 737 -25.67 -25.61 9.14
CA ALA A 737 -26.92 -24.92 8.83
C ALA A 737 -28.07 -25.90 8.56
N HIS A 738 -27.81 -27.03 7.89
CA HIS A 738 -28.82 -28.09 7.68
C HIS A 738 -29.18 -28.83 8.97
N GLU A 739 -28.23 -28.98 9.89
CA GLU A 739 -28.42 -29.59 11.21
C GLU A 739 -29.01 -28.63 12.24
N GLY A 740 -29.36 -27.40 11.85
CA GLY A 740 -29.96 -26.39 12.74
C GLY A 740 -29.00 -25.81 13.79
N THR A 741 -27.71 -26.14 13.73
CA THR A 741 -26.72 -25.58 14.67
C THR A 741 -26.48 -24.09 14.40
N PRO A 742 -26.28 -23.25 15.44
CA PRO A 742 -26.06 -21.83 15.27
C PRO A 742 -24.83 -21.54 14.41
N VAL A 743 -25.04 -20.89 13.26
CA VAL A 743 -23.97 -20.50 12.35
C VAL A 743 -23.73 -18.99 12.49
N PRO A 744 -22.49 -18.54 12.76
CA PRO A 744 -22.19 -17.11 12.87
C PRO A 744 -22.52 -16.37 11.55
N PRO A 745 -22.96 -15.09 11.60
CA PRO A 745 -23.40 -14.34 10.43
C PRO A 745 -22.26 -14.09 9.41
N LYS A 746 -22.57 -14.08 8.10
CA LYS A 746 -21.57 -13.86 7.02
C LYS A 746 -20.96 -12.45 7.00
N LYS A 747 -21.71 -11.43 7.44
CA LYS A 747 -21.35 -10.01 7.26
C LYS A 747 -20.25 -9.53 8.22
N SER A 748 -20.09 -10.17 9.38
CA SER A 748 -19.11 -9.77 10.42
C SER A 748 -17.64 -9.98 10.03
N HIS A 749 -17.35 -10.66 8.90
CA HIS A 749 -15.98 -11.08 8.56
C HIS A 749 -15.44 -10.56 7.22
N ILE A 750 -16.22 -9.78 6.45
CA ILE A 750 -15.81 -9.32 5.11
C ILE A 750 -14.54 -8.47 5.18
N ARG A 751 -14.50 -7.48 6.08
CA ARG A 751 -13.34 -6.59 6.23
C ARG A 751 -12.09 -7.35 6.65
N THR A 752 -12.21 -8.26 7.61
CA THR A 752 -11.09 -9.08 8.09
C THR A 752 -10.55 -10.00 7.00
N SER A 753 -11.45 -10.62 6.22
CA SER A 753 -11.04 -11.47 5.09
C SER A 753 -10.36 -10.68 3.97
N LEU A 754 -10.83 -9.47 3.66
CA LEU A 754 -10.21 -8.61 2.63
C LEU A 754 -8.83 -8.08 3.03
N LEU A 755 -8.62 -7.80 4.32
CA LEU A 755 -7.33 -7.31 4.82
C LEU A 755 -6.31 -8.44 5.07
N ARG A 756 -6.73 -9.71 5.07
CA ARG A 756 -5.87 -10.85 5.39
C ARG A 756 -4.65 -10.99 4.46
N PRO A 757 -4.74 -10.92 3.13
CA PRO A 757 -3.56 -10.98 2.27
C PRO A 757 -2.56 -9.86 2.55
N LEU A 758 -3.04 -8.64 2.81
CA LEU A 758 -2.20 -7.49 3.18
C LEU A 758 -1.54 -7.72 4.55
N HIS A 759 -2.28 -8.28 5.51
CA HIS A 759 -1.74 -8.63 6.81
C HIS A 759 -0.66 -9.72 6.71
N ILE A 760 -0.85 -10.75 5.87
CA ILE A 760 0.18 -11.76 5.59
C ILE A 760 1.41 -11.10 4.99
N LEU A 761 1.23 -10.22 3.99
CA LEU A 761 2.33 -9.51 3.33
C LEU A 761 3.17 -8.71 4.31
N VAL A 762 2.54 -8.00 5.25
CA VAL A 762 3.22 -7.11 6.20
C VAL A 762 3.81 -7.89 7.39
N ASN A 763 3.07 -8.84 7.97
CA ASN A 763 3.41 -9.42 9.28
C ASN A 763 4.08 -10.80 9.20
N ARG A 764 4.12 -11.44 8.04
CA ARG A 764 4.75 -12.76 7.87
C ARG A 764 6.06 -12.58 7.10
N PRO A 765 7.21 -12.39 7.77
CA PRO A 765 8.46 -12.04 7.08
C PRO A 765 8.92 -13.10 6.07
N VAL A 766 8.56 -14.37 6.27
CA VAL A 766 8.82 -15.45 5.30
C VAL A 766 8.18 -15.22 3.92
N ILE A 767 7.13 -14.39 3.81
CA ILE A 767 6.47 -14.14 2.53
C ILE A 767 7.33 -13.28 1.59
N TRP A 768 8.22 -12.43 2.11
CA TRP A 768 9.08 -11.56 1.30
C TRP A 768 10.10 -12.34 0.45
N PRO A 769 10.91 -13.26 1.00
CA PRO A 769 11.79 -14.09 0.19
C PRO A 769 11.01 -14.95 -0.82
N ILE A 770 9.84 -15.47 -0.43
CA ILE A 770 8.92 -16.20 -1.34
C ILE A 770 8.49 -15.32 -2.51
N SER A 771 8.07 -14.09 -2.21
CA SER A 771 7.59 -13.12 -3.19
C SER A 771 8.72 -12.65 -4.10
N LEU A 772 9.93 -12.45 -3.56
CA LEU A 772 11.10 -12.02 -4.33
C LEU A 772 11.48 -13.05 -5.39
N VAL A 773 11.60 -14.34 -5.02
CA VAL A 773 11.90 -15.41 -5.98
C VAL A 773 10.80 -15.55 -7.03
N SER A 774 9.54 -15.51 -6.61
CA SER A 774 8.39 -15.56 -7.52
C SER A 774 8.40 -14.40 -8.50
N THR A 775 8.76 -13.20 -8.02
CA THR A 775 8.83 -11.96 -8.80
C THR A 775 9.99 -11.98 -9.79
N LEU A 776 11.17 -12.43 -9.37
CA LEU A 776 12.33 -12.54 -10.26
C LEU A 776 12.08 -13.56 -11.38
N ALA A 777 11.59 -14.75 -11.03
CA ALA A 777 11.31 -15.79 -12.01
C ALA A 777 10.21 -15.35 -12.99
N PHE A 778 9.09 -14.81 -12.50
CA PHE A 778 7.96 -14.45 -13.35
C PHE A 778 8.18 -13.15 -14.12
N GLY A 779 8.76 -12.13 -13.48
CA GLY A 779 9.01 -10.83 -14.12
C GLY A 779 10.01 -10.95 -15.27
N VAL A 780 11.16 -11.60 -15.02
CA VAL A 780 12.17 -11.82 -16.07
C VAL A 780 11.62 -12.70 -17.20
N TYR A 781 10.77 -13.68 -16.87
CA TYR A 781 10.07 -14.48 -17.86
C TYR A 781 9.11 -13.65 -18.73
N CYS A 782 8.31 -12.77 -18.14
CA CYS A 782 7.43 -11.87 -18.89
C CYS A 782 8.21 -10.91 -19.79
N LEU A 783 9.35 -10.39 -19.29
CA LEU A 783 10.24 -9.53 -20.06
C LEU A 783 10.77 -10.28 -21.29
N MET A 784 11.32 -11.49 -21.10
CA MET A 784 11.81 -12.31 -22.21
C MET A 784 10.69 -12.62 -23.22
N LEU A 785 9.51 -13.05 -22.76
CA LEU A 785 8.38 -13.36 -23.63
C LEU A 785 7.95 -12.16 -24.48
N SER A 786 7.96 -10.95 -23.90
CA SER A 786 7.51 -9.74 -24.60
C SER A 786 8.34 -9.38 -25.84
N SER A 787 9.63 -9.74 -25.85
CA SER A 787 10.54 -9.48 -26.97
C SER A 787 10.91 -10.72 -27.77
N TYR A 788 10.34 -11.89 -27.43
CA TYR A 788 10.71 -13.16 -28.04
C TYR A 788 10.23 -13.24 -29.49
N ALA A 789 8.98 -12.87 -29.77
CA ALA A 789 8.48 -12.83 -31.15
C ALA A 789 9.21 -11.77 -32.00
N THR A 790 9.44 -10.58 -31.43
CA THR A 790 10.12 -9.48 -32.13
C THR A 790 11.59 -9.79 -32.41
N LEU A 791 12.27 -10.57 -31.56
CA LEU A 791 13.62 -11.06 -31.86
C LEU A 791 13.65 -11.81 -33.20
N TRP A 792 12.71 -12.73 -33.41
CA TRP A 792 12.68 -13.55 -34.63
C TRP A 792 12.22 -12.76 -35.86
N ILE A 793 11.25 -11.86 -35.69
CA ILE A 793 10.73 -11.02 -36.77
C ILE A 793 11.77 -9.97 -37.18
N ASP A 794 12.29 -9.20 -36.22
CA ASP A 794 13.11 -8.03 -36.54
C ASP A 794 14.59 -8.39 -36.74
N LYS A 795 15.14 -9.33 -35.97
CA LYS A 795 16.58 -9.65 -36.00
C LYS A 795 16.92 -10.82 -36.93
N TYR A 796 16.03 -11.80 -37.02
CA TYR A 796 16.16 -12.99 -37.87
C TYR A 796 15.31 -12.93 -39.15
N HIS A 797 14.49 -11.87 -39.33
CA HIS A 797 13.70 -11.63 -40.54
C HIS A 797 12.74 -12.78 -40.89
N GLN A 798 12.19 -13.43 -39.87
CA GLN A 798 11.20 -14.50 -40.04
C GLN A 798 9.78 -13.95 -40.09
N THR A 799 8.87 -14.68 -40.74
CA THR A 799 7.44 -14.38 -40.72
C THR A 799 6.85 -14.57 -39.32
N GLU A 800 5.67 -13.98 -39.05
CA GLU A 800 4.95 -14.13 -37.79
C GLU A 800 4.71 -15.60 -37.41
N LEU A 801 4.33 -16.45 -38.37
CA LEU A 801 4.14 -17.88 -38.15
C LEU A 801 5.45 -18.59 -37.80
N ILE A 802 6.54 -18.36 -38.55
CA ILE A 802 7.84 -19.02 -38.27
C ILE A 802 8.38 -18.55 -36.91
N SER A 803 8.31 -17.25 -36.61
CA SER A 803 8.64 -16.68 -35.30
C SER A 803 7.84 -17.35 -34.17
N SER A 804 6.55 -17.60 -34.40
CA SER A 804 5.68 -18.23 -33.41
C SER A 804 6.02 -19.72 -33.16
N LEU A 805 6.64 -20.42 -34.11
CA LEU A 805 7.09 -21.82 -33.91
C LEU A 805 8.20 -21.94 -32.85
N HIS A 806 9.01 -20.90 -32.66
CA HIS A 806 10.07 -20.90 -31.64
C HIS A 806 9.52 -20.99 -30.21
N TYR A 807 8.24 -20.66 -29.98
CA TYR A 807 7.59 -20.87 -28.67
C TYR A 807 7.45 -22.36 -28.28
N ILE A 808 7.68 -23.30 -29.21
CA ILE A 808 7.84 -24.72 -28.88
C ILE A 808 8.99 -24.93 -27.89
N SER A 809 10.05 -24.12 -27.95
CA SER A 809 11.16 -24.16 -26.99
C SER A 809 10.69 -23.84 -25.56
N VAL A 810 9.81 -22.85 -25.40
CA VAL A 810 9.15 -22.50 -24.13
C VAL A 810 8.25 -23.65 -23.67
N ALA A 811 7.44 -24.22 -24.57
CA ALA A 811 6.57 -25.37 -24.25
C ALA A 811 7.39 -26.58 -23.78
N LEU A 812 8.55 -26.84 -24.39
CA LEU A 812 9.43 -27.94 -24.01
C LEU A 812 10.00 -27.74 -22.61
N GLY A 813 10.57 -26.57 -22.30
CA GLY A 813 11.13 -26.29 -20.97
C GLY A 813 10.08 -26.37 -19.86
N THR A 814 8.89 -25.80 -20.08
CA THR A 814 7.77 -25.87 -19.13
C THR A 814 7.23 -27.29 -18.94
N THR A 815 7.14 -28.08 -20.00
CA THR A 815 6.70 -29.49 -19.94
C THR A 815 7.69 -30.36 -19.16
N ILE A 816 9.00 -30.20 -19.41
CA ILE A 816 10.04 -30.92 -18.69
C ILE A 816 9.98 -30.57 -17.19
N ALA A 817 9.85 -29.27 -16.86
CA ALA A 817 9.68 -28.81 -15.47
C ALA A 817 8.44 -29.46 -14.82
N GLY A 818 7.30 -29.46 -15.51
CA GLY A 818 6.04 -30.03 -15.01
C GLY A 818 6.11 -31.54 -14.77
N GLN A 819 6.63 -32.29 -15.75
CA GLN A 819 6.63 -33.75 -15.70
C GLN A 819 7.73 -34.31 -14.80
N ILE A 820 8.96 -33.82 -14.94
CA ILE A 820 10.09 -34.34 -14.17
C ILE A 820 10.17 -33.66 -12.82
N GLY A 821 9.99 -32.34 -12.78
CA GLY A 821 10.19 -31.52 -11.60
C GLY A 821 9.29 -31.91 -10.42
N ALA A 822 8.00 -32.13 -10.67
CA ALA A 822 7.08 -32.57 -9.62
C ALA A 822 7.49 -33.91 -8.97
N ARG A 823 7.92 -34.88 -9.79
CA ARG A 823 8.39 -36.19 -9.30
C ARG A 823 9.69 -36.07 -8.52
N VAL A 824 10.62 -35.22 -8.98
CA VAL A 824 11.88 -34.94 -8.28
C VAL A 824 11.60 -34.24 -6.95
N MET A 825 10.72 -33.24 -6.93
CA MET A 825 10.34 -32.51 -5.73
C MET A 825 9.77 -33.43 -4.64
N ASP A 826 8.85 -34.34 -5.01
CA ASP A 826 8.28 -35.29 -4.06
C ASP A 826 9.34 -36.32 -3.58
N ARG A 827 10.19 -36.84 -4.47
CA ARG A 827 11.29 -37.75 -4.07
C ARG A 827 12.26 -37.11 -3.09
N VAL A 828 12.68 -35.87 -3.35
CA VAL A 828 13.57 -35.11 -2.46
C VAL A 828 12.90 -34.88 -1.12
N TYR A 829 11.65 -34.43 -1.12
CA TYR A 829 10.88 -34.20 0.09
C TYR A 829 10.71 -35.46 0.94
N HIS A 830 10.39 -36.60 0.30
CA HIS A 830 10.27 -37.89 0.98
C HIS A 830 11.59 -38.34 1.60
N LYS A 831 12.69 -38.26 0.86
CA LYS A 831 14.01 -38.67 1.34
C LYS A 831 14.47 -37.83 2.54
N LEU A 832 14.20 -36.54 2.54
CA LEU A 832 14.56 -35.65 3.65
C LEU A 832 13.63 -35.81 4.85
N SER A 833 12.35 -36.05 4.60
CA SER A 833 11.38 -36.32 5.67
C SER A 833 11.65 -37.64 6.36
N SER A 834 11.92 -38.72 5.61
CA SER A 834 12.19 -40.04 6.19
C SER A 834 13.47 -40.06 7.03
N ARG A 835 14.49 -39.30 6.64
CA ARG A 835 15.74 -39.14 7.40
C ARG A 835 15.56 -38.38 8.72
N ASN A 836 14.49 -37.61 8.87
CA ASN A 836 14.23 -36.76 10.05
C ASN A 836 12.93 -37.17 10.76
N GLY A 837 12.76 -38.47 11.01
CA GLY A 837 11.63 -38.98 11.80
C GLY A 837 10.26 -38.81 11.13
N SER A 838 10.20 -38.80 9.79
CA SER A 838 8.98 -38.59 9.00
C SER A 838 8.28 -37.24 9.21
N LYS A 839 8.95 -36.26 9.83
CA LYS A 839 8.42 -34.91 10.03
C LYS A 839 8.71 -34.04 8.82
N GLY A 840 7.67 -33.74 8.03
CA GLY A 840 7.78 -32.91 6.84
C GLY A 840 7.76 -31.41 7.17
N ILE A 841 8.78 -30.66 6.75
CA ILE A 841 8.87 -29.19 6.89
C ILE A 841 8.99 -28.50 5.52
N PRO A 842 8.51 -27.24 5.36
CA PRO A 842 8.59 -26.51 4.09
C PRO A 842 10.01 -26.41 3.51
N GLU A 843 11.03 -26.31 4.35
CA GLU A 843 12.45 -26.16 3.97
C GLU A 843 12.97 -27.32 3.09
N TYR A 844 12.36 -28.51 3.18
CA TYR A 844 12.73 -29.63 2.32
C TYR A 844 12.36 -29.44 0.83
N ARG A 845 11.65 -28.35 0.48
CA ARG A 845 11.42 -27.94 -0.91
C ARG A 845 12.60 -27.15 -1.50
N ILE A 846 13.48 -26.58 -0.67
CA ILE A 846 14.59 -25.72 -1.13
C ILE A 846 15.63 -26.45 -1.99
N PRO A 847 16.01 -27.72 -1.72
CA PRO A 847 16.96 -28.43 -2.59
C PRO A 847 16.43 -28.68 -4.00
N TYR A 848 15.10 -28.68 -4.19
CA TYR A 848 14.48 -28.69 -5.51
C TYR A 848 14.45 -27.27 -6.16
N LEU A 849 14.24 -26.23 -5.35
CA LEU A 849 14.26 -24.83 -5.79
C LEU A 849 15.65 -24.37 -6.27
N ALA A 850 16.71 -24.74 -5.56
CA ALA A 850 18.06 -24.21 -5.78
C ALA A 850 18.62 -24.44 -7.21
N PRO A 851 18.49 -25.64 -7.82
CA PRO A 851 18.85 -25.84 -9.22
C PRO A 851 18.09 -24.92 -10.18
N GLY A 852 16.81 -24.64 -9.90
CA GLY A 852 16.02 -23.71 -10.69
C GLY A 852 16.62 -22.29 -10.68
N ILE A 853 16.92 -21.75 -9.50
CA ILE A 853 17.49 -20.39 -9.41
C ILE A 853 18.88 -20.29 -10.05
N LEU A 854 19.70 -21.35 -9.98
CA LEU A 854 21.02 -21.40 -10.60
C LEU A 854 20.96 -21.50 -12.14
N LEU A 855 19.98 -22.20 -12.69
CA LEU A 855 19.86 -22.40 -14.14
C LEU A 855 19.23 -21.19 -14.86
N ILE A 856 18.45 -20.34 -14.17
CA ILE A 856 17.87 -19.12 -14.76
C ILE A 856 18.96 -18.23 -15.40
N PRO A 857 20.02 -17.79 -14.69
CA PRO A 857 21.05 -16.93 -15.29
C PRO A 857 21.81 -17.63 -16.42
N ILE A 858 22.03 -18.94 -16.33
CA ILE A 858 22.69 -19.73 -17.39
C ILE A 858 21.85 -19.68 -18.67
N GLY A 859 20.54 -19.93 -18.57
CA GLY A 859 19.63 -19.85 -19.70
C GLY A 859 19.55 -18.44 -20.31
N LEU A 860 19.49 -17.40 -19.47
CA LEU A 860 19.45 -16.00 -19.93
C LEU A 860 20.71 -15.59 -20.69
N VAL A 861 21.89 -15.90 -20.16
CA VAL A 861 23.17 -15.58 -20.82
C VAL A 861 23.29 -16.35 -22.13
N TRP A 862 22.93 -17.63 -22.14
CA TRP A 862 22.96 -18.46 -23.35
C TRP A 862 22.01 -17.92 -24.42
N TYR A 863 20.75 -17.67 -24.07
CA TYR A 863 19.75 -17.08 -24.95
C TYR A 863 20.22 -15.72 -25.49
N GLY A 864 20.63 -14.82 -24.59
CA GLY A 864 21.01 -13.46 -24.92
C GLY A 864 22.19 -13.37 -25.88
N TRP A 865 23.28 -14.09 -25.62
CA TRP A 865 24.47 -14.05 -26.46
C TRP A 865 24.32 -14.83 -27.77
N SER A 866 23.55 -15.92 -27.77
CA SER A 866 23.21 -16.64 -29.01
C SER A 866 22.40 -15.74 -29.95
N ALA A 867 21.40 -15.04 -29.39
CA ALA A 867 20.62 -14.04 -30.12
C ALA A 867 21.45 -12.81 -30.52
N GLU A 868 22.38 -12.37 -29.66
CA GLU A 868 23.26 -11.23 -29.95
C GLU A 868 24.09 -11.47 -31.20
N ARG A 869 24.76 -12.63 -31.23
CA ARG A 869 25.67 -13.06 -32.29
C ARG A 869 24.98 -13.63 -33.54
N LYS A 870 23.64 -13.62 -33.58
CA LYS A 870 22.83 -14.21 -34.67
C LYS A 870 23.25 -15.65 -34.99
N LEU A 871 23.49 -16.47 -33.95
CA LEU A 871 23.79 -17.89 -34.15
C LEU A 871 22.58 -18.64 -34.74
N ALA A 872 22.81 -19.87 -35.18
CA ALA A 872 21.74 -20.76 -35.65
C ALA A 872 20.58 -20.80 -34.65
N TRP A 873 19.35 -20.79 -35.17
CA TRP A 873 18.12 -20.66 -34.38
C TRP A 873 18.05 -21.62 -33.18
N ILE A 874 18.55 -22.84 -33.36
CA ILE A 874 18.56 -23.88 -32.33
C ILE A 874 19.34 -23.47 -31.08
N MET A 875 20.39 -22.65 -31.22
CA MET A 875 21.20 -22.19 -30.07
C MET A 875 20.41 -21.23 -29.18
N VAL A 876 19.58 -20.37 -29.78
CA VAL A 876 18.67 -19.45 -29.06
C VAL A 876 17.59 -20.25 -28.35
N ASP A 877 17.03 -21.26 -29.02
CA ASP A 877 15.98 -22.12 -28.48
C ASP A 877 16.49 -23.00 -27.33
N ILE A 878 17.72 -23.53 -27.41
CA ILE A 878 18.34 -24.26 -26.30
C ILE A 878 18.45 -23.37 -25.05
N GLY A 879 18.93 -22.13 -25.20
CA GLY A 879 18.97 -21.16 -24.10
C GLY A 879 17.58 -20.88 -23.51
N THR A 880 16.57 -20.78 -24.37
CA THR A 880 15.17 -20.57 -23.98
C THR A 880 14.60 -21.76 -23.22
N VAL A 881 14.88 -23.00 -23.65
CA VAL A 881 14.49 -24.23 -22.94
C VAL A 881 15.10 -24.26 -21.53
N ILE A 882 16.40 -23.96 -21.40
CA ILE A 882 17.09 -23.94 -20.10
C ILE A 882 16.46 -22.89 -19.18
N PHE A 883 16.27 -21.67 -19.67
CA PHE A 883 15.71 -20.57 -18.90
C PHE A 883 14.27 -20.86 -18.43
N THR A 884 13.43 -21.37 -19.32
CA THR A 884 12.03 -21.67 -19.00
C THR A 884 11.92 -22.87 -18.07
N LEU A 885 12.65 -23.96 -18.31
CA LEU A 885 12.77 -25.08 -17.37
C LEU A 885 13.12 -24.58 -15.96
N ALA A 886 14.15 -23.74 -15.85
CA ALA A 886 14.65 -23.21 -14.60
C ALA A 886 13.64 -22.32 -13.86
N SER A 887 12.99 -21.40 -14.59
CA SER A 887 11.99 -20.47 -14.06
C SER A 887 10.77 -21.20 -13.49
N PHE A 888 10.37 -22.30 -14.15
CA PHE A 888 9.22 -23.10 -13.73
C PHE A 888 9.54 -24.06 -12.58
N ILE A 889 10.76 -24.62 -12.53
CA ILE A 889 11.26 -25.34 -11.34
C ILE A 889 11.23 -24.41 -10.11
N ALA A 890 11.73 -23.19 -10.25
CA ALA A 890 11.75 -22.23 -9.16
C ALA A 890 10.34 -21.86 -8.70
N SER A 891 9.43 -21.63 -9.65
CA SER A 891 8.02 -21.30 -9.38
C SER A 891 7.27 -22.45 -8.68
N GLN A 892 7.51 -23.71 -9.07
CA GLN A 892 6.89 -24.87 -8.41
C GLN A 892 7.41 -25.07 -6.98
N GLY A 893 8.73 -24.97 -6.79
CA GLY A 893 9.36 -25.15 -5.48
C GLY A 893 8.86 -24.14 -4.46
N ILE A 894 8.76 -22.87 -4.86
CA ILE A 894 8.30 -21.80 -3.96
C ILE A 894 6.78 -21.87 -3.70
N LEU A 895 5.98 -22.24 -4.71
CA LEU A 895 4.54 -22.46 -4.52
C LEU A 895 4.29 -23.61 -3.53
N ALA A 896 5.03 -24.72 -3.65
CA ALA A 896 4.94 -25.84 -2.72
C ALA A 896 5.34 -25.44 -1.29
N TYR A 897 6.45 -24.70 -1.13
CA TYR A 897 6.88 -24.15 0.16
C TYR A 897 5.75 -23.30 0.80
N GLN A 898 5.17 -22.40 0.02
CA GLN A 898 4.10 -21.50 0.47
C GLN A 898 2.84 -22.27 0.90
N LEU A 899 2.42 -23.28 0.12
CA LEU A 899 1.26 -24.11 0.47
C LEU A 899 1.50 -24.95 1.74
N ASP A 900 2.73 -25.40 1.97
CA ASP A 900 3.09 -26.18 3.15
C ASP A 900 3.14 -25.31 4.42
N GLU A 901 3.51 -24.03 4.30
CA GLU A 901 3.51 -23.05 5.41
C GLU A 901 2.11 -22.48 5.71
N PHE A 902 1.35 -22.08 4.69
CA PHE A 902 0.07 -21.37 4.83
C PHE A 902 -1.15 -22.25 4.53
N ALA A 903 -1.16 -23.49 5.01
CA ALA A 903 -2.19 -24.49 4.65
C ALA A 903 -3.65 -24.00 4.85
N GLN A 904 -3.94 -23.28 5.94
CA GLN A 904 -5.29 -22.80 6.27
C GLN A 904 -5.76 -21.62 5.42
N PHE A 905 -4.85 -20.71 5.07
CA PHE A 905 -5.10 -19.47 4.31
C PHE A 905 -4.23 -19.39 3.06
N SER A 906 -4.17 -20.52 2.34
CA SER A 906 -3.29 -20.71 1.20
C SER A 906 -3.62 -19.77 0.03
N ALA A 907 -4.92 -19.47 -0.17
CA ALA A 907 -5.37 -18.51 -1.18
C ALA A 907 -4.90 -17.10 -0.85
N SER A 908 -5.06 -16.66 0.41
CA SER A 908 -4.61 -15.34 0.86
C SER A 908 -3.09 -15.17 0.79
N ALA A 909 -2.32 -16.18 1.18
CA ALA A 909 -0.86 -16.15 1.08
C ALA A 909 -0.38 -16.09 -0.38
N ASN A 910 -1.07 -16.81 -1.27
CA ASN A 910 -0.77 -16.78 -2.70
C ASN A 910 -1.15 -15.45 -3.36
N ALA A 911 -2.26 -14.84 -2.96
CA ALA A 911 -2.59 -13.49 -3.38
C ALA A 911 -1.52 -12.49 -2.93
N ALA A 912 -1.10 -12.56 -1.66
CA ALA A 912 -0.10 -11.67 -1.08
C ALA A 912 1.24 -11.70 -1.85
N SER A 913 1.75 -12.89 -2.17
CA SER A 913 3.06 -13.02 -2.83
C SER A 913 3.07 -12.61 -4.30
N ARG A 914 1.90 -12.58 -4.94
CA ARG A 914 1.75 -12.31 -6.38
C ARG A 914 1.60 -10.84 -6.74
N VAL A 915 1.18 -9.99 -5.81
CA VAL A 915 0.96 -8.54 -6.07
C VAL A 915 2.20 -7.91 -6.70
N VAL A 916 3.37 -8.11 -6.09
CA VAL A 916 4.64 -7.54 -6.55
C VAL A 916 5.03 -8.12 -7.91
N SER A 917 4.88 -9.43 -8.09
CA SER A 917 5.20 -10.11 -9.35
C SER A 917 4.40 -9.56 -10.52
N TYR A 918 3.11 -9.28 -10.34
CA TYR A 918 2.23 -8.80 -11.40
C TYR A 918 2.37 -7.30 -11.68
N VAL A 919 2.67 -6.49 -10.66
CA VAL A 919 3.03 -5.07 -10.86
C VAL A 919 4.30 -4.98 -11.72
N LEU A 920 5.31 -5.80 -11.43
CA LEU A 920 6.51 -5.84 -12.28
C LEU A 920 6.22 -6.44 -13.65
N ALA A 921 5.37 -7.47 -13.76
CA ALA A 921 4.96 -8.02 -15.06
C ALA A 921 4.18 -7.02 -15.93
N PHE A 922 3.50 -6.05 -15.32
CA PHE A 922 2.92 -4.91 -16.05
C PHE A 922 4.02 -3.94 -16.53
N ALA A 923 4.98 -3.60 -15.67
CA ALA A 923 6.03 -2.64 -15.98
C ALA A 923 7.09 -3.16 -16.97
N PHE A 924 7.46 -4.44 -16.88
CA PHE A 924 8.62 -5.01 -17.56
C PHE A 924 8.51 -5.04 -19.09
N PRO A 925 7.38 -5.48 -19.68
CA PRO A 925 7.20 -5.44 -21.13
C PRO A 925 7.22 -4.02 -21.70
N ILE A 926 6.85 -3.00 -20.91
CA ILE A 926 6.82 -1.59 -21.36
C ILE A 926 8.25 -1.07 -21.60
N PHE A 927 9.23 -1.47 -20.78
CA PHE A 927 10.62 -1.04 -20.95
C PHE A 927 11.49 -2.00 -21.76
N ALA A 928 11.04 -3.25 -21.99
CA ALA A 928 11.84 -4.27 -22.66
C ALA A 928 12.38 -3.82 -24.04
N PRO A 929 11.58 -3.18 -24.94
CA PRO A 929 12.09 -2.69 -26.21
C PRO A 929 13.21 -1.65 -26.05
N ALA A 930 13.06 -0.72 -25.11
CA ALA A 930 14.06 0.32 -24.83
C ALA A 930 15.36 -0.27 -24.25
N MET A 931 15.25 -1.28 -23.39
CA MET A 931 16.40 -1.97 -22.81
C MET A 931 17.18 -2.73 -23.88
N TYR A 932 16.51 -3.55 -24.69
CA TYR A 932 17.16 -4.32 -25.77
C TYR A 932 17.67 -3.41 -26.89
N GLY A 933 17.00 -2.29 -27.18
CA GLY A 933 17.48 -1.30 -28.15
C GLY A 933 18.79 -0.63 -27.73
N LYS A 934 19.02 -0.43 -26.43
CA LYS A 934 20.26 0.19 -25.91
C LYS A 934 21.38 -0.81 -25.59
N LEU A 935 21.04 -1.95 -24.99
CA LEU A 935 22.03 -2.92 -24.49
C LEU A 935 22.24 -4.10 -25.44
N GLY A 936 21.38 -4.27 -26.45
CA GLY A 936 21.31 -5.51 -27.20
C GLY A 936 20.75 -6.68 -26.36
N TYR A 937 20.58 -7.82 -27.01
CA TYR A 937 20.10 -9.06 -26.37
C TYR A 937 21.18 -9.69 -25.49
N GLY A 938 22.47 -9.53 -25.83
CA GLY A 938 23.59 -10.07 -25.06
C GLY A 938 23.69 -9.45 -23.66
N TRP A 939 24.01 -8.15 -23.60
CA TRP A 939 24.13 -7.45 -22.32
C TRP A 939 22.78 -7.27 -21.63
N GLY A 940 21.70 -7.05 -22.37
CA GLY A 940 20.35 -6.96 -21.80
C GLY A 940 20.01 -8.18 -20.93
N ASN A 941 20.19 -9.39 -21.45
CA ASN A 941 19.94 -10.62 -20.68
C ASN A 941 21.03 -10.93 -19.64
N SER A 942 22.28 -10.49 -19.87
CA SER A 942 23.36 -10.65 -18.87
C SER A 942 23.10 -9.81 -17.62
N VAL A 943 22.58 -8.59 -17.76
CA VAL A 943 22.16 -7.76 -16.62
C VAL A 943 21.04 -8.44 -15.83
N LEU A 944 20.03 -8.98 -16.54
CA LEU A 944 18.95 -9.75 -15.89
C LEU A 944 19.49 -10.97 -15.13
N ALA A 945 20.45 -11.69 -15.71
CA ALA A 945 21.12 -12.81 -15.06
C ALA A 945 21.85 -12.38 -13.78
N LEU A 946 22.58 -11.26 -13.81
CA LEU A 946 23.26 -10.70 -12.63
C LEU A 946 22.27 -10.31 -11.53
N VAL A 947 21.12 -9.74 -11.88
CA VAL A 947 20.05 -9.42 -10.92
C VAL A 947 19.50 -10.69 -10.26
N VAL A 948 19.25 -11.75 -11.03
CA VAL A 948 18.79 -13.04 -10.49
C VAL A 948 19.86 -13.68 -9.59
N ILE A 949 21.14 -13.57 -9.94
CA ILE A 949 22.25 -14.05 -9.11
C ILE A 949 22.28 -13.28 -7.78
N ALA A 950 22.28 -11.95 -7.84
CA ALA A 950 22.42 -11.08 -6.68
C ALA A 950 21.22 -11.18 -5.71
N LEU A 951 20.00 -11.29 -6.25
CA LEU A 951 18.78 -11.25 -5.44
C LEU A 951 18.15 -12.63 -5.20
N GLY A 952 18.29 -13.57 -6.14
CA GLY A 952 17.66 -14.89 -6.09
C GLY A 952 18.47 -15.92 -5.32
N LEU A 953 19.78 -16.04 -5.56
CA LEU A 953 20.61 -17.06 -4.92
C LEU A 953 20.66 -16.95 -3.39
N PRO A 954 20.78 -15.75 -2.78
CA PRO A 954 20.76 -15.61 -1.33
C PRO A 954 19.48 -16.13 -0.70
N VAL A 955 18.35 -16.09 -1.41
CA VAL A 955 17.05 -16.53 -0.86
C VAL A 955 17.04 -18.03 -0.55
N CYS A 956 17.68 -18.87 -1.37
CA CYS A 956 17.82 -20.30 -1.07
C CYS A 956 18.54 -20.53 0.26
N TRP A 957 19.64 -19.81 0.49
CA TRP A 957 20.40 -19.86 1.73
C TRP A 957 19.54 -19.37 2.91
N VAL A 958 18.85 -18.24 2.71
CA VAL A 958 18.02 -17.65 3.76
C VAL A 958 16.89 -18.58 4.18
N LEU A 959 16.17 -19.16 3.22
CA LEU A 959 15.07 -20.08 3.52
C LEU A 959 15.55 -21.42 4.09
N TRP A 960 16.74 -21.89 3.70
CA TRP A 960 17.28 -23.15 4.23
C TRP A 960 17.72 -23.03 5.69
N TYR A 961 18.49 -21.97 6.02
CA TYR A 961 19.07 -21.81 7.36
C TYR A 961 18.16 -21.04 8.33
N TRP A 962 17.46 -20.00 7.86
CA TRP A 962 16.61 -19.15 8.70
C TRP A 962 15.12 -19.31 8.42
N GLY A 963 14.70 -20.22 7.53
CA GLY A 963 13.29 -20.42 7.19
C GLY A 963 12.41 -20.71 8.41
N ALA A 964 12.87 -21.57 9.32
CA ALA A 964 12.14 -21.88 10.54
C ALA A 964 11.98 -20.65 11.45
N THR A 965 13.03 -19.86 11.62
CA THR A 965 13.03 -18.61 12.38
C THR A 965 12.10 -17.57 11.73
N LEU A 966 12.17 -17.39 10.42
CA LEU A 966 11.29 -16.45 9.69
C LEU A 966 9.82 -16.86 9.79
N ARG A 967 9.52 -18.17 9.79
CA ARG A 967 8.16 -18.68 9.99
C ARG A 967 7.70 -18.51 11.43
N SER A 968 8.59 -18.69 12.41
CA SER A 968 8.26 -18.52 13.82
C SER A 968 8.05 -17.07 14.21
N LEU A 969 8.83 -16.11 13.68
CA LEU A 969 8.66 -14.67 13.96
C LEU A 969 7.26 -14.15 13.64
N GLY A 970 6.64 -14.69 12.58
CA GLY A 970 5.26 -14.36 12.21
C GLY A 970 4.18 -15.22 12.90
N ARG A 971 4.57 -16.17 13.76
CA ARG A 971 3.70 -17.05 14.56
C ARG A 971 3.82 -16.78 16.07
N ALA A 972 4.97 -16.31 16.56
CA ALA A 972 5.26 -16.01 17.96
C ALA A 972 4.46 -14.79 18.46
N SER A 973 4.19 -13.84 17.56
CA SER A 973 3.17 -12.83 17.75
C SER A 973 1.76 -13.41 17.95
N GLY A 974 1.56 -14.70 17.67
CA GLY A 974 0.31 -15.45 17.81
C GLY A 974 0.29 -16.49 18.96
N ALA A 975 1.41 -17.12 19.26
CA ALA A 975 1.45 -18.40 19.99
C ALA A 975 1.76 -18.30 21.50
N GLU A 976 2.16 -17.14 22.03
CA GLU A 976 2.31 -16.93 23.49
C GLU A 976 0.98 -16.80 24.25
N VAL A 977 -0.15 -17.10 23.60
CA VAL A 977 -1.51 -17.00 24.17
C VAL A 977 -2.18 -18.38 24.35
N SER A 978 -1.49 -19.49 24.06
CA SER A 978 -2.07 -20.84 24.14
C SER A 978 -1.36 -21.82 25.08
N SER A 979 -0.50 -21.33 25.99
CA SER A 979 0.01 -22.10 27.13
C SER A 979 -0.47 -21.48 28.43
#